data_AF-A0A1B0CTE8-F1
#
_entry.id   AF-A0A1B0CTE8-F1
#
_cell.length_a   1.000
_cell.length_b   1.000
_cell.length_c   1.000
_cell.angle_alpha   90.00
_cell.angle_beta   90.00
_cell.angle_gamma   90.00
#
_symmetry.space_group_name_H-M   'P 1'
#
loop_
_entity.id
_entity.type
_entity.pdbx_description
1 polymer ?
#
loop_
_entity_poly.entity_id
_entity_poly.type
_entity_poly.pdbx_seq_one_letter_code
_entity_poly.pdbx_strand_id
1 'polypeptide(L)'
;MEETKEIPLNTEEEERMLQPPAKEQIVPTAIMQFTPVVEKKRTFLDTLLDIFGSSSSKDEGKVSVAKKKKITLLAIVLLLMGFVISATGFFIMWFTELYNDTLISRLVLRENTLAAEWWANPPLHSYLKVYIFNYTNVDRFNDGTDEKLVVEEIGPYVYYEKLTKEDIVFNDNNTISYREKRVNYFLPDMNTWSDLENITVPNIPMLTAMKKVKDRGFFVQLGLNTALSATSSTVFKHLPVNEFLWGYEDGLISVSKTMLPPEERPPFEKFGLLINRNATSLDNFTIHTGEGDIRQLAKILSLNGEDSIDFWTSDECNLMGGTDGSQFPPHLLQKKDRLELYIKDMCRKFPLEYEKDVTVFDGIPAWRYKAPDDVFANPKVNPDNQCYCHQTADECPKSGLFNSSICAYGAPIYLSFPHFYTGDERLYDKISGLHPDPEKHMTYADIHPRLAFPINGASRFQINVEVFQPAFTSTKKMSILDFQRNATSLDNFTIHTGEGDIRQLAKILSLNGEDSIDFWTSDECNLMGGTDGSQFPPHLLQKKDRLELYIKDMCRKFPLEYEKDVTVFDGIPAWRYKAPDDVFANPKVNPDNQCYCHQTADECPKSGLFNSSICAYGAPIYLSFPHFYTGDERLYDKISGLHPDPEKHMTYADIHPRLAFPINGASRFQINVEVFQPAFTSSLYPLKEGDILPVLWLEVVPGEFSDELISLIFHSSFSANAVQIGLRYGTLLLTATFLALLIGVCWHRGKNSKQ
;
A
#
# COMPACT_ATOMS: atom_id res chain seq x y z
N MET A 1 -43.02 -8.47 -30.41
CA MET A 1 -42.69 -9.81 -30.95
C MET A 1 -41.35 -9.66 -31.64
N GLU A 2 -40.29 -9.66 -30.84
CA GLU A 2 -38.89 -9.58 -31.24
C GLU A 2 -38.14 -10.31 -30.12
N GLU A 3 -37.23 -11.22 -30.50
CA GLU A 3 -36.55 -12.10 -29.56
C GLU A 3 -35.19 -11.51 -29.19
N THR A 4 -35.07 -10.96 -27.98
CA THR A 4 -33.76 -10.71 -27.37
C THR A 4 -33.13 -12.05 -27.01
N LYS A 5 -32.12 -12.46 -27.79
CA LYS A 5 -31.30 -13.63 -27.46
C LYS A 5 -30.50 -13.36 -26.20
N GLU A 6 -30.68 -14.22 -25.20
CA GLU A 6 -29.74 -14.34 -24.09
C GLU A 6 -28.40 -14.86 -24.61
N ILE A 7 -27.30 -14.28 -24.12
CA ILE A 7 -25.96 -14.83 -24.25
C ILE A 7 -25.64 -15.44 -22.88
N PRO A 8 -25.43 -16.77 -22.75
CA PRO A 8 -25.14 -17.38 -21.46
C PRO A 8 -23.76 -16.92 -20.96
N LEU A 9 -23.67 -16.58 -19.67
CA LEU A 9 -22.37 -16.41 -19.02
C LEU A 9 -21.66 -17.76 -18.93
N ASN A 10 -20.33 -17.73 -19.01
CA ASN A 10 -19.48 -18.92 -19.01
C ASN A 10 -19.26 -19.45 -17.58
N THR A 11 -20.16 -20.33 -17.11
CA THR A 11 -20.08 -20.89 -15.75
C THR A 11 -18.90 -21.85 -15.49
N GLU A 12 -18.12 -22.23 -16.52
CA GLU A 12 -16.91 -23.06 -16.34
C GLU A 12 -15.72 -22.34 -15.68
N GLU A 13 -15.79 -21.02 -15.48
CA GLU A 13 -14.75 -20.24 -14.79
C GLU A 13 -15.05 -20.02 -13.29
N GLU A 14 -16.31 -19.86 -12.89
CA GLU A 14 -16.70 -19.78 -11.46
C GLU A 14 -16.46 -21.11 -10.72
N GLU A 15 -16.87 -22.25 -11.30
CA GLU A 15 -16.63 -23.57 -10.68
C GLU A 15 -15.14 -23.94 -10.56
N ARG A 16 -14.24 -23.23 -11.27
CA ARG A 16 -12.79 -23.48 -11.25
C ARG A 16 -12.07 -22.70 -10.16
N MET A 17 -12.64 -21.62 -9.64
CA MET A 17 -12.03 -20.81 -8.57
C MET A 17 -12.48 -21.23 -7.16
N LEU A 18 -13.55 -22.02 -7.03
CA LEU A 18 -14.14 -22.45 -5.74
C LEU A 18 -13.69 -23.84 -5.26
N GLN A 19 -12.65 -24.43 -5.85
CA GLN A 19 -12.09 -25.69 -5.37
C GLN A 19 -10.88 -25.44 -4.44
N PRO A 20 -10.94 -25.80 -3.14
CA PRO A 20 -9.75 -25.78 -2.30
C PRO A 20 -8.71 -26.77 -2.87
N PRO A 21 -7.40 -26.48 -2.78
CA PRO A 21 -6.38 -27.30 -3.41
C PRO A 21 -6.48 -28.74 -2.91
N ALA A 22 -6.71 -29.67 -3.84
CA ALA A 22 -6.82 -31.08 -3.54
C ALA A 22 -5.54 -31.53 -2.82
N LYS A 23 -5.69 -32.06 -1.59
CA LYS A 23 -4.56 -32.63 -0.84
C LYS A 23 -4.00 -33.83 -1.61
N GLU A 24 -2.98 -33.59 -2.43
CA GLU A 24 -2.19 -34.66 -3.00
C GLU A 24 -1.71 -35.55 -1.85
N GLN A 25 -2.16 -36.80 -1.85
CA GLN A 25 -1.61 -37.79 -0.94
C GLN A 25 -0.15 -37.99 -1.34
N ILE A 26 0.75 -37.41 -0.55
CA ILE A 26 2.19 -37.67 -0.65
C ILE A 26 2.39 -39.17 -0.49
N VAL A 27 2.51 -39.87 -1.61
CA VAL A 27 2.79 -41.30 -1.64
C VAL A 27 4.14 -41.47 -0.95
N PRO A 28 4.23 -42.26 0.14
CA PRO A 28 5.46 -42.38 0.90
C PRO A 28 6.49 -43.16 0.08
N THR A 29 7.25 -42.44 -0.75
CA THR A 29 8.39 -42.97 -1.50
C THR A 29 9.31 -43.66 -0.51
N ALA A 30 9.46 -44.98 -0.67
CA ALA A 30 9.86 -45.85 0.42
C ALA A 30 11.19 -45.44 1.06
N ILE A 31 11.22 -45.39 2.40
CA ILE A 31 12.45 -45.22 3.18
C ILE A 31 13.34 -46.42 2.91
N MET A 32 14.23 -46.29 1.93
CA MET A 32 15.12 -47.37 1.52
C MET A 32 16.23 -47.51 2.56
N GLN A 33 16.02 -48.41 3.52
CA GLN A 33 16.99 -48.73 4.56
C GLN A 33 18.28 -49.25 3.91
N PHE A 34 19.34 -48.43 3.94
CA PHE A 34 20.68 -48.86 3.54
C PHE A 34 21.26 -49.82 4.56
N THR A 35 20.93 -51.10 4.42
CA THR A 35 21.72 -52.18 5.02
C THR A 35 23.14 -52.14 4.44
N PRO A 36 24.20 -52.34 5.25
CA PRO A 36 25.57 -52.21 4.79
C PRO A 36 26.01 -53.44 3.99
N VAL A 37 25.62 -53.50 2.71
CA VAL A 37 26.19 -54.45 1.75
C VAL A 37 27.63 -54.04 1.48
N VAL A 38 28.58 -54.73 2.11
CA VAL A 38 30.02 -54.51 1.95
C VAL A 38 30.48 -55.08 0.59
N GLU A 39 30.13 -54.37 -0.48
CA GLU A 39 30.59 -54.70 -1.83
C GLU A 39 31.75 -53.77 -2.24
N LYS A 40 32.87 -54.38 -2.62
CA LYS A 40 34.17 -53.72 -2.77
C LYS A 40 34.26 -52.97 -4.11
N LYS A 41 33.50 -51.88 -4.26
CA LYS A 41 33.49 -51.03 -5.46
C LYS A 41 34.91 -50.53 -5.77
N ARG A 42 35.47 -51.04 -6.88
CA ARG A 42 36.60 -50.41 -7.58
C ARG A 42 36.23 -48.96 -7.88
N THR A 43 37.13 -48.05 -7.55
CA THR A 43 36.98 -46.62 -7.83
C THR A 43 37.11 -46.34 -9.32
N PHE A 44 36.66 -45.16 -9.76
CA PHE A 44 36.94 -44.65 -11.11
C PHE A 44 38.46 -44.56 -11.36
N LEU A 45 39.24 -44.28 -10.30
CA LEU A 45 40.70 -44.32 -10.27
C LEU A 45 41.25 -45.74 -10.55
N ASP A 46 40.70 -46.79 -9.95
CA ASP A 46 41.12 -48.18 -10.23
C ASP A 46 40.88 -48.57 -11.69
N THR A 47 39.74 -48.16 -12.27
CA THR A 47 39.42 -48.40 -13.69
C THR A 47 40.37 -47.64 -14.62
N LEU A 48 40.77 -46.41 -14.26
CA LEU A 48 41.81 -45.66 -14.99
C LEU A 48 43.20 -46.32 -14.81
N LEU A 49 43.52 -46.80 -13.61
CA LEU A 49 44.79 -47.47 -13.32
C LEU A 49 44.92 -48.82 -14.01
N ASP A 50 43.83 -49.57 -14.25
CA ASP A 50 43.85 -50.76 -15.12
C ASP A 50 44.04 -50.41 -16.62
N ILE A 51 43.72 -49.18 -17.05
CA ILE A 51 43.93 -48.70 -18.43
C ILE A 51 45.38 -48.23 -18.66
N PHE A 52 46.03 -47.67 -17.63
CA PHE A 52 47.43 -47.22 -17.66
C PHE A 52 48.41 -48.17 -16.95
N GLY A 53 47.91 -49.27 -16.40
CA GLY A 53 48.66 -50.28 -15.66
C GLY A 53 49.37 -51.27 -16.59
N SER A 54 50.70 -51.32 -16.51
CA SER A 54 51.48 -52.34 -17.21
C SER A 54 51.40 -53.68 -16.47
N SER A 55 50.54 -54.58 -16.94
CA SER A 55 50.66 -56.01 -16.66
C SER A 55 51.42 -56.70 -17.79
N SER A 56 52.53 -57.35 -17.44
CA SER A 56 53.38 -58.07 -18.40
C SER A 56 52.83 -59.47 -18.64
N SER A 57 52.35 -59.72 -19.87
CA SER A 57 52.31 -61.05 -20.45
C SER A 57 52.80 -60.99 -21.90
N LYS A 58 53.55 -62.01 -22.32
CA LYS A 58 54.20 -62.05 -23.63
C LYS A 58 53.25 -62.58 -24.71
N ASP A 59 53.57 -62.19 -25.94
CA ASP A 59 53.23 -62.88 -27.19
C ASP A 59 51.76 -63.18 -27.47
N GLU A 60 51.04 -62.15 -27.94
CA GLU A 60 50.28 -62.32 -29.18
C GLU A 60 50.35 -61.07 -30.07
N GLY A 61 50.85 -61.26 -31.30
CA GLY A 61 51.41 -60.18 -32.11
C GLY A 61 50.41 -59.28 -32.83
N LYS A 62 50.72 -57.97 -32.88
CA LYS A 62 50.13 -56.91 -33.73
C LYS A 62 48.64 -56.56 -33.49
N VAL A 63 47.73 -57.53 -33.35
CA VAL A 63 46.27 -57.26 -33.21
C VAL A 63 45.92 -56.63 -31.86
N SER A 64 46.45 -57.19 -30.77
CA SER A 64 46.24 -56.68 -29.39
C SER A 64 46.66 -55.20 -29.25
N VAL A 65 47.81 -54.84 -29.82
CA VAL A 65 48.36 -53.47 -29.80
C VAL A 65 47.44 -52.49 -30.52
N ALA A 66 46.83 -52.87 -31.64
CA ALA A 66 45.88 -52.02 -32.36
C ALA A 66 44.59 -51.78 -31.56
N LYS A 67 44.07 -52.80 -30.86
CA LYS A 67 42.87 -52.68 -30.01
C LYS A 67 43.14 -51.79 -28.79
N LYS A 68 44.27 -51.98 -28.09
CA LYS A 68 44.69 -51.10 -26.98
C LYS A 68 44.86 -49.64 -27.47
N LYS A 69 45.56 -49.40 -28.59
CA LYS A 69 45.71 -48.04 -29.17
C LYS A 69 44.37 -47.37 -29.49
N LYS A 70 43.38 -48.10 -30.02
CA LYS A 70 42.02 -47.56 -30.28
C LYS A 70 41.29 -47.18 -28.98
N ILE A 71 41.38 -47.99 -27.93
CA ILE A 71 40.75 -47.71 -26.63
C ILE A 71 41.39 -46.49 -25.98
N THR A 72 42.73 -46.38 -25.96
CA THR A 72 43.43 -45.20 -25.44
C THR A 72 43.10 -43.93 -26.24
N LEU A 73 42.93 -44.04 -27.56
CA LEU A 73 42.51 -42.91 -28.40
C LEU A 73 41.08 -42.46 -28.06
N LEU A 74 40.14 -43.39 -27.92
CA LEU A 74 38.76 -43.09 -27.52
C LEU A 74 38.68 -42.44 -26.13
N ALA A 75 39.45 -42.94 -25.16
CA ALA A 75 39.54 -42.36 -23.82
C ALA A 75 40.09 -40.92 -23.84
N ILE A 76 41.11 -40.64 -24.67
CA ILE A 76 41.64 -39.28 -24.86
C ILE A 76 40.61 -38.37 -25.53
N VAL A 77 39.89 -38.86 -26.54
CA VAL A 77 38.82 -38.10 -27.21
C VAL A 77 37.67 -37.77 -26.24
N LEU A 78 37.28 -38.71 -25.37
CA LEU A 78 36.27 -38.48 -24.33
C LEU A 78 36.76 -37.48 -23.26
N LEU A 79 38.01 -37.59 -22.79
CA LEU A 79 38.60 -36.62 -21.86
C LEU A 79 38.73 -35.22 -22.49
N LEU A 80 39.03 -35.13 -23.79
CA LEU A 80 39.16 -33.87 -24.51
C LEU A 80 37.78 -33.24 -24.80
N MET A 81 36.75 -34.03 -25.12
CA MET A 81 35.37 -33.52 -25.17
C MET A 81 34.88 -33.08 -23.79
N GLY A 82 35.17 -33.84 -22.72
CA GLY A 82 34.86 -33.46 -21.35
C GLY A 82 35.52 -32.12 -20.95
N PHE A 83 36.81 -31.97 -21.27
CA PHE A 83 37.55 -30.72 -21.09
C PHE A 83 36.96 -29.57 -21.90
N VAL A 84 36.59 -29.78 -23.17
CA VAL A 84 35.97 -28.72 -24.00
C VAL A 84 34.61 -28.30 -23.43
N ILE A 85 33.74 -29.25 -23.08
CA ILE A 85 32.43 -28.94 -22.50
C ILE A 85 32.57 -28.23 -21.16
N SER A 86 33.46 -28.70 -20.27
CA SER A 86 33.68 -28.04 -18.98
C SER A 86 34.33 -26.66 -19.13
N ALA A 87 35.26 -26.49 -20.08
CA ALA A 87 35.91 -25.22 -20.37
C ALA A 87 34.94 -24.21 -21.02
N THR A 88 34.02 -24.66 -21.87
CA THR A 88 32.92 -23.82 -22.39
C THR A 88 31.94 -23.45 -21.27
N GLY A 89 31.57 -24.39 -20.39
CA GLY A 89 30.74 -24.10 -19.22
C GLY A 89 31.41 -23.12 -18.25
N PHE A 90 32.72 -23.29 -18.00
CA PHE A 90 33.54 -22.36 -17.23
C PHE A 90 33.60 -20.98 -17.91
N PHE A 91 33.82 -20.93 -19.22
CA PHE A 91 33.84 -19.68 -19.98
C PHE A 91 32.51 -18.93 -19.88
N ILE A 92 31.38 -19.62 -20.08
CA ILE A 92 30.05 -19.04 -19.91
C ILE A 92 29.86 -18.54 -18.47
N MET A 93 30.08 -19.39 -17.46
CA MET A 93 29.78 -19.02 -16.07
C MET A 93 30.69 -17.92 -15.49
N TRP A 94 31.92 -17.73 -16.02
CA TRP A 94 32.89 -16.76 -15.49
C TRP A 94 33.11 -15.53 -16.38
N PHE A 95 32.78 -15.59 -17.68
CA PHE A 95 33.05 -14.53 -18.66
C PHE A 95 31.81 -14.09 -19.44
N THR A 96 30.61 -14.60 -19.14
CA THR A 96 29.33 -14.08 -19.67
C THR A 96 28.27 -13.97 -18.57
N GLU A 97 27.29 -13.09 -18.77
CA GLU A 97 26.18 -12.87 -17.85
C GLU A 97 24.93 -13.69 -18.18
N LEU A 98 25.01 -14.61 -19.15
CA LEU A 98 23.91 -15.39 -19.73
C LEU A 98 22.95 -16.02 -18.69
N TYR A 99 23.47 -16.44 -17.53
CA TYR A 99 22.65 -16.96 -16.43
C TYR A 99 21.78 -15.88 -15.76
N ASN A 100 22.35 -14.70 -15.50
CA ASN A 100 21.62 -13.56 -14.95
C ASN A 100 20.62 -13.01 -15.98
N ASP A 101 21.04 -12.85 -17.23
CA ASP A 101 20.19 -12.40 -18.35
C ASP A 101 18.95 -13.31 -18.53
N THR A 102 19.14 -14.63 -18.41
CA THR A 102 18.06 -15.64 -18.52
C THR A 102 17.11 -15.64 -17.32
N LEU A 103 17.56 -15.20 -16.14
CA LEU A 103 16.65 -15.01 -15.00
C LEU A 103 15.86 -13.71 -15.14
N ILE A 104 16.55 -12.62 -15.48
CA ILE A 104 16.00 -11.27 -15.51
C ILE A 104 15.05 -11.06 -16.70
N SER A 105 15.23 -11.76 -17.82
CA SER A 105 14.27 -11.74 -18.94
C SER A 105 12.86 -12.23 -18.59
N ARG A 106 12.67 -12.84 -17.41
CA ARG A 106 11.36 -13.18 -16.84
C ARG A 106 10.60 -12.01 -16.22
N LEU A 107 11.27 -10.88 -15.99
CA LEU A 107 10.68 -9.65 -15.42
C LEU A 107 10.05 -8.73 -16.48
N VAL A 108 10.18 -9.06 -17.78
CA VAL A 108 9.52 -8.31 -18.86
C VAL A 108 8.00 -8.42 -18.71
N LEU A 109 7.31 -7.28 -18.69
CA LEU A 109 5.84 -7.20 -18.69
C LEU A 109 5.31 -7.57 -20.09
N ARG A 110 5.26 -8.85 -20.40
CA ARG A 110 4.58 -9.36 -21.61
C ARG A 110 3.15 -9.76 -21.27
N GLU A 111 2.28 -9.64 -22.26
CA GLU A 111 0.96 -10.26 -22.21
C GLU A 111 1.11 -11.76 -21.89
N ASN A 112 0.26 -12.28 -21.00
CA ASN A 112 0.27 -13.68 -20.56
C ASN A 112 1.58 -14.14 -19.86
N THR A 113 2.28 -13.26 -19.13
CA THR A 113 3.38 -13.66 -18.21
C THR A 113 3.13 -13.31 -16.74
N LEU A 114 3.67 -14.14 -15.85
CA LEU A 114 3.57 -14.00 -14.38
C LEU A 114 4.07 -12.64 -13.86
N ALA A 115 5.05 -12.03 -14.53
CA ALA A 115 5.55 -10.70 -14.16
C ALA A 115 4.51 -9.60 -14.45
N ALA A 116 3.83 -9.65 -15.60
CA ALA A 116 2.73 -8.74 -15.89
C ALA A 116 1.53 -8.99 -14.97
N GLU A 117 1.22 -10.26 -14.70
CA GLU A 117 0.14 -10.69 -13.79
C GLU A 117 0.32 -10.14 -12.37
N TRP A 118 1.50 -10.33 -11.75
CA TRP A 118 1.83 -9.81 -10.42
C TRP A 118 2.02 -8.29 -10.37
N TRP A 119 2.51 -7.66 -11.44
CA TRP A 119 2.58 -6.20 -11.52
C TRP A 119 1.17 -5.55 -11.57
N ALA A 120 0.22 -6.22 -12.24
CA ALA A 120 -1.18 -5.82 -12.31
C ALA A 120 -1.97 -6.20 -11.04
N ASN A 121 -1.58 -7.28 -10.37
CA ASN A 121 -2.22 -7.83 -9.17
C ASN A 121 -1.16 -8.10 -8.09
N PRO A 122 -0.67 -7.07 -7.36
CA PRO A 122 0.34 -7.26 -6.33
C PRO A 122 -0.16 -8.20 -5.21
N PRO A 123 0.62 -9.20 -4.77
CA PRO A 123 0.19 -10.22 -3.80
C PRO A 123 0.26 -9.74 -2.33
N LEU A 124 -0.13 -8.48 -2.08
CA LEU A 124 -0.23 -7.87 -0.75
C LEU A 124 -1.59 -7.20 -0.59
N HIS A 125 -2.28 -7.53 0.50
CA HIS A 125 -3.71 -7.25 0.67
C HIS A 125 -4.02 -6.85 2.12
N SER A 126 -5.20 -6.29 2.36
CA SER A 126 -5.72 -6.01 3.70
C SER A 126 -7.13 -6.56 3.88
N TYR A 127 -7.55 -6.78 5.13
CA TYR A 127 -8.89 -7.24 5.45
C TYR A 127 -9.70 -6.12 6.12
N LEU A 128 -10.89 -5.89 5.58
CA LEU A 128 -11.93 -5.03 6.13
C LEU A 128 -13.03 -5.92 6.72
N LYS A 129 -13.28 -5.81 8.02
CA LYS A 129 -14.35 -6.54 8.71
C LYS A 129 -15.44 -5.55 9.14
N VAL A 130 -16.70 -5.94 8.96
CA VAL A 130 -17.86 -5.08 9.23
C VAL A 130 -18.83 -5.80 10.17
N TYR A 131 -19.22 -5.17 11.26
CA TYR A 131 -20.08 -5.75 12.30
C TYR A 131 -21.31 -4.87 12.48
N ILE A 132 -22.51 -5.38 12.16
CA ILE A 132 -23.72 -4.57 12.01
C ILE A 132 -24.65 -4.76 13.20
N PHE A 133 -25.25 -3.68 13.69
CA PHE A 133 -26.26 -3.72 14.75
C PHE A 133 -27.66 -3.89 14.17
N ASN A 134 -28.17 -5.12 14.16
CA ASN A 134 -29.51 -5.47 13.67
C ASN A 134 -30.57 -5.25 14.75
N TYR A 135 -31.61 -4.46 14.47
CA TYR A 135 -32.63 -4.08 15.45
C TYR A 135 -33.82 -5.07 15.44
N THR A 136 -33.99 -5.86 16.50
CA THR A 136 -34.90 -7.01 16.52
C THR A 136 -36.30 -6.75 17.05
N ASN A 137 -36.56 -5.61 17.71
CA ASN A 137 -37.84 -5.30 18.34
C ASN A 137 -38.50 -3.98 17.89
N VAL A 138 -38.11 -3.43 16.73
CA VAL A 138 -38.54 -2.09 16.25
C VAL A 138 -40.04 -1.84 16.34
N ASP A 139 -40.89 -2.79 15.94
CA ASP A 139 -42.35 -2.60 15.97
C ASP A 139 -42.90 -2.51 17.41
N ARG A 140 -42.41 -3.35 18.32
CA ARG A 140 -42.76 -3.34 19.76
C ARG A 140 -42.22 -2.13 20.49
N PHE A 141 -41.12 -1.56 20.02
CA PHE A 141 -40.64 -0.28 20.51
C PHE A 141 -41.54 0.85 20.00
N ASN A 142 -41.91 0.84 18.72
CA ASN A 142 -42.76 1.86 18.10
C ASN A 142 -44.20 1.90 18.64
N ASP A 143 -44.79 0.75 18.99
CA ASP A 143 -46.13 0.69 19.62
C ASP A 143 -46.12 0.98 21.14
N GLY A 144 -44.94 1.07 21.75
CA GLY A 144 -44.75 1.36 23.17
C GLY A 144 -44.80 0.13 24.10
N THR A 145 -44.82 -1.09 23.56
CA THR A 145 -44.69 -2.33 24.35
C THR A 145 -43.33 -2.47 25.02
N ASP A 146 -42.25 -2.04 24.35
CA ASP A 146 -40.87 -2.12 24.83
C ASP A 146 -40.26 -0.72 25.05
N GLU A 147 -39.71 -0.44 26.24
CA GLU A 147 -39.13 0.89 26.58
C GLU A 147 -37.71 1.14 26.02
N LYS A 148 -37.08 0.09 25.48
CA LYS A 148 -35.74 0.07 24.88
C LYS A 148 -35.76 -0.64 23.53
N LEU A 149 -34.87 -0.23 22.64
CA LEU A 149 -34.51 -1.01 21.46
C LEU A 149 -33.59 -2.17 21.87
N VAL A 150 -33.66 -3.26 21.11
CA VAL A 150 -32.76 -4.42 21.21
C VAL A 150 -31.98 -4.52 19.91
N VAL A 151 -30.65 -4.54 20.00
CA VAL A 151 -29.75 -4.81 18.88
C VAL A 151 -29.05 -6.14 19.07
N GLU A 152 -28.83 -6.84 17.98
CA GLU A 152 -27.95 -8.01 17.90
C GLU A 152 -26.80 -7.68 16.95
N GLU A 153 -25.56 -7.97 17.36
CA GLU A 153 -24.40 -7.83 16.49
C GLU A 153 -24.38 -8.99 15.48
N ILE A 154 -24.32 -8.66 14.19
CA ILE A 154 -24.15 -9.62 13.11
C ILE A 154 -22.84 -9.28 12.39
N GLY A 155 -21.86 -10.19 12.47
CA GLY A 155 -20.55 -10.02 11.87
C GLY A 155 -19.44 -10.83 12.56
N PRO A 156 -18.22 -10.80 12.03
CA PRO A 156 -17.79 -9.94 10.93
C PRO A 156 -18.35 -10.38 9.58
N TYR A 157 -18.77 -9.40 8.77
CA TYR A 157 -18.77 -9.45 7.32
C TYR A 157 -17.36 -9.10 6.85
N VAL A 158 -16.56 -10.12 6.52
CA VAL A 158 -15.16 -9.97 6.10
C VAL A 158 -15.06 -9.76 4.59
N TYR A 159 -14.38 -8.68 4.23
CA TYR A 159 -13.97 -8.30 2.90
C TYR A 159 -12.44 -8.27 2.79
N TYR A 160 -11.94 -8.54 1.59
CA TYR A 160 -10.54 -8.45 1.20
C TYR A 160 -10.38 -7.26 0.25
N GLU A 161 -9.52 -6.30 0.60
CA GLU A 161 -9.26 -5.12 -0.21
C GLU A 161 -8.09 -5.40 -1.16
N LYS A 162 -8.41 -5.43 -2.46
CA LYS A 162 -7.45 -5.63 -3.54
C LYS A 162 -7.16 -4.28 -4.20
N LEU A 163 -5.88 -3.95 -4.35
CA LEU A 163 -5.41 -2.92 -5.26
C LEU A 163 -4.97 -3.61 -6.56
N THR A 164 -5.48 -3.15 -7.70
CA THR A 164 -5.13 -3.68 -9.03
C THR A 164 -4.85 -2.56 -10.02
N LYS A 165 -4.19 -2.92 -11.12
CA LYS A 165 -4.16 -2.11 -12.34
C LYS A 165 -5.25 -2.60 -13.28
N GLU A 166 -6.04 -1.68 -13.83
CA GLU A 166 -7.11 -1.93 -14.80
C GLU A 166 -6.95 -1.04 -16.04
N ASP A 167 -7.81 -1.25 -17.05
CA ASP A 167 -7.69 -0.67 -18.39
C ASP A 167 -6.30 -0.91 -19.01
N ILE A 168 -5.74 -2.09 -18.74
CA ILE A 168 -4.40 -2.49 -19.19
C ILE A 168 -4.40 -2.67 -20.70
N VAL A 169 -3.66 -1.82 -21.41
CA VAL A 169 -3.46 -1.90 -22.87
C VAL A 169 -1.98 -2.12 -23.16
N PHE A 170 -1.63 -3.30 -23.69
CA PHE A 170 -0.33 -3.54 -24.29
C PHE A 170 -0.28 -2.90 -25.68
N ASN A 171 0.73 -2.07 -25.93
CA ASN A 171 0.89 -1.30 -27.16
C ASN A 171 2.01 -1.89 -28.04
N ASP A 172 1.84 -1.83 -29.38
CA ASP A 172 2.80 -2.33 -30.39
C ASP A 172 4.23 -1.73 -30.30
N ASN A 173 4.42 -0.69 -29.49
CA ASN A 173 5.68 0.02 -29.27
C ASN A 173 6.45 -0.43 -28.00
N ASN A 174 6.14 -1.61 -27.44
CA ASN A 174 6.72 -2.14 -26.19
C ASN A 174 6.38 -1.27 -24.96
N THR A 175 5.14 -0.79 -24.87
CA THR A 175 4.61 -0.09 -23.69
C THR A 175 3.29 -0.68 -23.22
N ILE A 176 2.89 -0.32 -22.01
CA ILE A 176 1.69 -0.77 -21.34
C ILE A 176 1.02 0.43 -20.65
N SER A 177 -0.22 0.74 -21.03
CA SER A 177 -1.03 1.81 -20.43
C SER A 177 -1.97 1.22 -19.38
N TYR A 178 -2.24 1.92 -18.26
CA TYR A 178 -3.12 1.44 -17.18
C TYR A 178 -3.64 2.56 -16.27
N ARG A 179 -4.69 2.23 -15.50
CA ARG A 179 -5.20 3.00 -14.35
C ARG A 179 -5.18 2.14 -13.08
N GLU A 180 -5.18 2.74 -11.90
CA GLU A 180 -5.24 2.01 -10.63
C GLU A 180 -6.68 1.87 -10.11
N LYS A 181 -6.99 0.76 -9.42
CA LYS A 181 -8.32 0.48 -8.86
C LYS A 181 -8.25 -0.21 -7.50
N ARG A 182 -9.17 0.16 -6.61
CA ARG A 182 -9.40 -0.48 -5.31
C ARG A 182 -10.75 -1.17 -5.30
N VAL A 183 -10.80 -2.43 -4.86
CA VAL A 183 -12.03 -3.24 -4.76
C VAL A 183 -12.04 -4.04 -3.46
N ASN A 184 -13.15 -3.99 -2.74
CA ASN A 184 -13.43 -4.81 -1.57
C ASN A 184 -14.27 -6.03 -1.99
N TYR A 185 -13.68 -7.23 -1.93
CA TYR A 185 -14.33 -8.49 -2.28
C TYR A 185 -14.86 -9.19 -1.02
N PHE A 186 -16.12 -9.63 -1.01
CA PHE A 186 -16.66 -10.46 0.08
C PHE A 186 -16.02 -11.86 0.04
N LEU A 187 -15.74 -12.46 1.21
CA LEU A 187 -15.08 -13.78 1.31
C LEU A 187 -15.96 -14.81 2.04
N PRO A 188 -16.89 -15.50 1.35
CA PRO A 188 -17.91 -16.34 1.99
C PRO A 188 -17.39 -17.34 3.03
N ASP A 189 -16.26 -18.01 2.78
CA ASP A 189 -15.71 -19.03 3.70
C ASP A 189 -15.18 -18.47 5.04
N MET A 190 -14.96 -17.15 5.12
CA MET A 190 -14.58 -16.46 6.37
C MET A 190 -15.77 -15.76 7.04
N ASN A 191 -16.99 -16.00 6.54
CA ASN A 191 -18.22 -15.36 6.97
C ASN A 191 -19.24 -16.41 7.45
N THR A 192 -19.85 -16.19 8.62
CA THR A 192 -20.90 -17.08 9.14
C THR A 192 -22.29 -16.74 8.57
N TRP A 193 -22.46 -15.52 8.05
CA TRP A 193 -23.73 -15.00 7.52
C TRP A 193 -23.60 -14.62 6.04
N SER A 194 -24.73 -14.65 5.32
CA SER A 194 -24.79 -14.15 3.94
C SER A 194 -24.94 -12.63 3.94
N ASP A 195 -24.30 -11.96 2.99
CA ASP A 195 -24.51 -10.53 2.73
C ASP A 195 -25.88 -10.24 2.05
N LEU A 196 -26.63 -11.29 1.71
CA LEU A 196 -28.04 -11.23 1.28
C LEU A 196 -29.04 -11.34 2.46
N GLU A 197 -28.57 -11.50 3.70
CA GLU A 197 -29.44 -11.58 4.87
C GLU A 197 -30.05 -10.19 5.18
N ASN A 198 -31.37 -10.15 5.40
CA ASN A 198 -32.07 -8.90 5.67
C ASN A 198 -31.80 -8.43 7.10
N ILE A 199 -31.24 -7.23 7.22
CA ILE A 199 -31.02 -6.51 8.47
C ILE A 199 -32.02 -5.36 8.61
N THR A 200 -32.39 -5.06 9.86
CA THR A 200 -33.20 -3.90 10.23
C THR A 200 -32.26 -2.86 10.85
N VAL A 201 -32.06 -1.72 10.18
CA VAL A 201 -31.05 -0.70 10.54
C VAL A 201 -31.59 0.74 10.38
N PRO A 202 -30.98 1.74 11.05
CA PRO A 202 -31.41 3.13 10.96
C PRO A 202 -31.38 3.71 9.54
N ASN A 203 -32.43 4.42 9.16
CA ASN A 203 -32.59 5.03 7.84
C ASN A 203 -31.79 6.35 7.73
N ILE A 204 -30.49 6.22 7.48
CA ILE A 204 -29.55 7.36 7.42
C ILE A 204 -29.98 8.45 6.41
N PRO A 205 -30.48 8.14 5.18
CA PRO A 205 -31.02 9.16 4.28
C PRO A 205 -32.19 9.96 4.89
N MET A 206 -33.15 9.30 5.54
CA MET A 206 -34.27 9.95 6.22
C MET A 206 -33.81 10.83 7.38
N LEU A 207 -32.96 10.29 8.26
CA LEU A 207 -32.42 11.04 9.41
C LEU A 207 -31.58 12.25 8.96
N THR A 208 -30.85 12.12 7.86
CA THR A 208 -30.13 13.23 7.20
C THR A 208 -31.08 14.30 6.68
N ALA A 209 -32.17 13.91 6.01
CA ALA A 209 -33.17 14.85 5.53
C ALA A 209 -33.89 15.57 6.68
N MET A 210 -34.26 14.84 7.74
CA MET A 210 -34.88 15.39 8.95
C MET A 210 -33.96 16.42 9.62
N LYS A 211 -32.67 16.12 9.82
CA LYS A 211 -31.69 17.08 10.34
C LYS A 211 -31.57 18.33 9.46
N LYS A 212 -31.37 18.19 8.14
CA LYS A 212 -31.19 19.32 7.22
C LYS A 212 -32.42 20.22 7.07
N VAL A 213 -33.61 19.74 7.47
CA VAL A 213 -34.90 20.46 7.35
C VAL A 213 -35.44 20.97 8.69
N LYS A 214 -35.01 20.41 9.84
CA LYS A 214 -35.50 20.77 11.18
C LYS A 214 -35.63 22.27 11.43
N ASP A 215 -34.59 23.03 11.12
CA ASP A 215 -34.51 24.47 11.40
C ASP A 215 -34.92 25.35 10.20
N ARG A 216 -35.41 24.74 9.11
CA ARG A 216 -35.94 25.45 7.93
C ARG A 216 -37.42 25.82 8.13
N GLY A 217 -37.87 26.85 7.40
CA GLY A 217 -39.24 27.37 7.51
C GLY A 217 -40.34 26.36 7.17
N PHE A 218 -41.54 26.58 7.74
CA PHE A 218 -42.72 25.69 7.72
C PHE A 218 -42.95 24.93 6.40
N PHE A 219 -42.95 25.61 5.26
CA PHE A 219 -43.24 24.98 3.95
C PHE A 219 -42.20 23.93 3.54
N VAL A 220 -40.94 24.06 3.99
CA VAL A 220 -39.89 23.06 3.72
C VAL A 220 -40.09 21.83 4.60
N GLN A 221 -40.48 22.01 5.86
CA GLN A 221 -40.85 20.89 6.75
C GLN A 221 -42.08 20.14 6.23
N LEU A 222 -43.10 20.86 5.78
CA LEU A 222 -44.30 20.28 5.14
C LEU A 222 -43.95 19.54 3.84
N GLY A 223 -43.00 20.06 3.06
CA GLY A 223 -42.46 19.38 1.88
C GLY A 223 -41.78 18.05 2.23
N LEU A 224 -40.92 18.03 3.24
CA LEU A 224 -40.30 16.80 3.74
C LEU A 224 -41.35 15.80 4.24
N ASN A 225 -42.32 16.23 5.06
CA ASN A 225 -43.42 15.36 5.54
C ASN A 225 -44.19 14.73 4.37
N THR A 226 -44.42 15.49 3.30
CA THR A 226 -45.08 15.01 2.08
C THR A 226 -44.21 13.98 1.36
N ALA A 227 -42.91 14.21 1.22
CA ALA A 227 -41.96 13.26 0.61
C ALA A 227 -41.80 11.96 1.43
N LEU A 228 -41.69 12.06 2.76
CA LEU A 228 -41.66 10.92 3.68
C LEU A 228 -42.93 10.06 3.54
N SER A 229 -44.10 10.70 3.49
CA SER A 229 -45.39 10.02 3.33
C SER A 229 -45.54 9.37 1.96
N ALA A 230 -45.13 10.05 0.89
CA ALA A 230 -45.22 9.55 -0.48
C ALA A 230 -44.24 8.40 -0.79
N THR A 231 -43.14 8.31 -0.03
CA THR A 231 -42.12 7.24 -0.14
C THR A 231 -42.30 6.12 0.88
N SER A 232 -43.30 6.22 1.77
CA SER A 232 -43.48 5.31 2.92
C SER A 232 -42.23 5.18 3.80
N SER A 233 -41.48 6.28 3.98
CA SER A 233 -40.19 6.25 4.69
C SER A 233 -40.34 6.08 6.20
N THR A 234 -39.78 4.98 6.71
CA THR A 234 -39.70 4.63 8.13
C THR A 234 -38.32 4.94 8.73
N VAL A 235 -38.25 5.22 10.04
CA VAL A 235 -36.96 5.55 10.73
C VAL A 235 -35.97 4.39 10.72
N PHE A 236 -36.45 3.15 10.65
CA PHE A 236 -35.64 1.97 10.35
C PHE A 236 -35.99 1.45 8.96
N LYS A 237 -35.00 1.00 8.20
CA LYS A 237 -35.18 0.23 6.97
C LYS A 237 -34.90 -1.24 7.24
N HIS A 238 -35.58 -2.11 6.50
CA HIS A 238 -35.31 -3.53 6.43
C HIS A 238 -34.81 -3.85 5.01
N LEU A 239 -33.55 -4.27 4.88
CA LEU A 239 -32.87 -4.49 3.59
C LEU A 239 -31.68 -5.47 3.72
N PRO A 240 -31.19 -6.05 2.63
CA PRO A 240 -29.96 -6.85 2.63
C PRO A 240 -28.71 -6.09 3.10
N VAL A 241 -27.76 -6.81 3.70
CA VAL A 241 -26.46 -6.26 4.14
C VAL A 241 -25.67 -5.66 2.97
N ASN A 242 -25.62 -6.32 1.82
CA ASN A 242 -24.86 -5.85 0.66
C ASN A 242 -25.42 -4.54 0.08
N GLU A 243 -26.74 -4.41 -0.01
CA GLU A 243 -27.44 -3.18 -0.35
C GLU A 243 -27.10 -2.06 0.64
N PHE A 244 -27.14 -2.34 1.94
CA PHE A 244 -26.86 -1.36 2.99
C PHE A 244 -25.41 -0.84 2.98
N LEU A 245 -24.44 -1.72 2.76
CA LEU A 245 -23.02 -1.35 2.72
C LEU A 245 -22.62 -0.72 1.37
N TRP A 246 -23.08 -1.27 0.24
CA TRP A 246 -22.51 -0.96 -1.07
C TRP A 246 -23.44 -0.18 -2.01
N GLY A 247 -24.75 -0.14 -1.77
CA GLY A 247 -25.64 0.83 -2.44
C GLY A 247 -27.06 0.35 -2.77
N TYR A 248 -28.07 0.95 -2.14
CA TYR A 248 -29.49 0.84 -2.54
C TYR A 248 -30.05 2.14 -3.13
N GLU A 249 -31.16 2.03 -3.86
CA GLU A 249 -31.92 3.18 -4.38
C GLU A 249 -32.92 3.66 -3.32
N ASP A 250 -32.79 4.92 -2.90
CA ASP A 250 -33.67 5.49 -1.88
C ASP A 250 -34.75 6.40 -2.47
N GLY A 251 -35.98 6.22 -1.98
CA GLY A 251 -37.13 7.03 -2.42
C GLY A 251 -36.97 8.53 -2.15
N LEU A 252 -36.34 8.93 -1.05
CA LEU A 252 -36.12 10.35 -0.72
C LEU A 252 -35.00 10.94 -1.60
N ILE A 253 -33.95 10.17 -1.91
CA ILE A 253 -32.91 10.59 -2.86
C ILE A 253 -33.55 10.82 -4.24
N SER A 254 -34.35 9.87 -4.73
CA SER A 254 -35.05 9.99 -6.01
C SER A 254 -36.02 11.18 -6.05
N VAL A 255 -36.82 11.38 -5.00
CA VAL A 255 -37.72 12.56 -4.89
C VAL A 255 -36.92 13.87 -4.79
N SER A 256 -35.78 13.88 -4.11
CA SER A 256 -34.93 15.07 -3.97
C SER A 256 -34.37 15.56 -5.30
N LYS A 257 -34.03 14.64 -6.23
CA LYS A 257 -33.60 15.00 -7.60
C LYS A 257 -34.66 15.77 -8.37
N THR A 258 -35.94 15.54 -8.08
CA THR A 258 -37.08 16.26 -8.70
C THR A 258 -37.47 17.52 -7.95
N MET A 259 -37.47 17.49 -6.60
CA MET A 259 -38.02 18.57 -5.78
C MET A 259 -37.00 19.63 -5.34
N LEU A 260 -35.71 19.32 -5.27
CA LEU A 260 -34.66 20.26 -4.87
C LEU A 260 -34.01 20.95 -6.08
N PRO A 261 -33.54 22.21 -5.93
CA PRO A 261 -32.70 22.86 -6.94
C PRO A 261 -31.34 22.13 -7.04
N PRO A 262 -30.63 22.21 -8.19
CA PRO A 262 -29.40 21.43 -8.44
C PRO A 262 -28.34 21.52 -7.35
N GLU A 263 -28.24 22.66 -6.67
CA GLU A 263 -27.24 22.99 -5.66
C GLU A 263 -27.52 22.33 -4.30
N GLU A 264 -28.77 21.92 -4.02
CA GLU A 264 -29.16 21.25 -2.76
C GLU A 264 -29.32 19.72 -2.90
N ARG A 265 -29.10 19.16 -4.09
CA ARG A 265 -29.26 17.72 -4.34
C ARG A 265 -28.10 16.91 -3.74
N PRO A 266 -28.36 15.67 -3.25
CA PRO A 266 -27.28 14.73 -2.97
C PRO A 266 -26.41 14.49 -4.23
N PRO A 267 -25.06 14.47 -4.11
CA PRO A 267 -24.16 14.26 -5.25
C PRO A 267 -24.07 12.79 -5.70
N PHE A 268 -24.87 11.89 -5.11
CA PHE A 268 -24.86 10.45 -5.33
C PHE A 268 -26.24 9.93 -5.77
N GLU A 269 -26.25 8.86 -6.57
CA GLU A 269 -27.49 8.28 -7.10
C GLU A 269 -28.10 7.20 -6.19
N LYS A 270 -27.24 6.48 -5.46
CA LYS A 270 -27.59 5.42 -4.50
C LYS A 270 -26.98 5.77 -3.13
N PHE A 271 -27.52 5.19 -2.06
CA PHE A 271 -26.91 5.26 -0.73
C PHE A 271 -26.38 3.89 -0.33
N GLY A 272 -25.10 3.82 0.03
CA GLY A 272 -24.47 2.69 0.69
C GLY A 272 -23.36 3.22 1.60
N LEU A 273 -23.21 2.69 2.81
CA LEU A 273 -22.34 3.30 3.82
C LEU A 273 -20.84 3.28 3.46
N LEU A 274 -20.41 2.32 2.64
CA LEU A 274 -19.03 2.08 2.23
C LEU A 274 -18.81 2.23 0.71
N ILE A 275 -19.82 2.68 -0.05
CA ILE A 275 -19.83 2.72 -1.52
C ILE A 275 -18.57 3.36 -2.15
N ASN A 276 -18.06 4.44 -1.54
CA ASN A 276 -16.90 5.19 -2.03
C ASN A 276 -15.54 4.47 -1.82
N ARG A 277 -15.50 3.28 -1.19
CA ARG A 277 -14.26 2.49 -1.05
C ARG A 277 -13.90 1.70 -2.32
N ASN A 278 -14.84 1.50 -3.24
CA ASN A 278 -14.65 0.76 -4.48
C ASN A 278 -14.57 1.73 -5.67
N ALA A 279 -13.37 2.04 -6.15
CA ALA A 279 -13.15 3.08 -7.17
C ALA A 279 -11.90 2.83 -8.03
N THR A 280 -11.93 3.35 -9.26
CA THR A 280 -10.80 3.42 -10.20
C THR A 280 -10.31 4.87 -10.30
N SER A 281 -9.00 5.09 -10.37
CA SER A 281 -8.39 6.41 -10.61
C SER A 281 -8.78 6.99 -11.97
N LEU A 282 -8.69 8.31 -12.08
CA LEU A 282 -8.83 9.03 -13.34
C LEU A 282 -7.50 9.19 -14.08
N ASP A 283 -6.36 9.04 -13.38
CA ASP A 283 -5.03 9.06 -14.00
C ASP A 283 -4.79 7.80 -14.84
N ASN A 284 -4.24 7.98 -16.04
CA ASN A 284 -3.79 6.92 -16.94
C ASN A 284 -2.28 7.03 -17.18
N PHE A 285 -1.51 6.04 -16.70
CA PHE A 285 -0.06 5.97 -16.88
C PHE A 285 0.29 5.05 -18.03
N THR A 286 1.21 5.46 -18.90
CA THR A 286 1.86 4.55 -19.87
C THR A 286 3.31 4.33 -19.49
N ILE A 287 3.73 3.07 -19.38
CA ILE A 287 5.10 2.69 -18.99
C ILE A 287 5.69 1.69 -19.99
N HIS A 288 7.02 1.57 -20.05
CA HIS A 288 7.71 0.59 -20.87
C HIS A 288 7.64 -0.83 -20.27
N THR A 289 7.39 -1.83 -21.11
CA THR A 289 7.29 -3.24 -20.69
C THR A 289 8.63 -3.89 -20.39
N GLY A 290 9.74 -3.28 -20.83
CA GLY A 290 11.05 -3.91 -20.89
C GLY A 290 11.22 -4.87 -22.09
N GLU A 291 10.25 -4.95 -23.01
CA GLU A 291 10.40 -5.72 -24.25
C GLU A 291 11.32 -4.97 -25.25
N GLY A 292 12.14 -5.73 -25.97
CA GLY A 292 13.24 -5.22 -26.79
C GLY A 292 14.45 -4.78 -25.96
N ASP A 293 14.23 -4.06 -24.86
CA ASP A 293 15.27 -3.63 -23.93
C ASP A 293 14.77 -3.60 -22.47
N ILE A 294 15.20 -4.60 -21.68
CA ILE A 294 14.88 -4.73 -20.25
C ILE A 294 15.32 -3.51 -19.42
N ARG A 295 16.30 -2.73 -19.89
CA ARG A 295 16.79 -1.51 -19.21
C ARG A 295 15.78 -0.35 -19.27
N GLN A 296 14.63 -0.55 -19.91
CA GLN A 296 13.49 0.37 -19.88
C GLN A 296 12.33 -0.12 -18.99
N LEU A 297 12.38 -1.32 -18.41
CA LEU A 297 11.28 -1.91 -17.63
C LEU A 297 10.69 -0.93 -16.59
N ALA A 298 9.37 -0.78 -16.62
CA ALA A 298 8.57 0.06 -15.73
C ALA A 298 8.86 1.57 -15.78
N LYS A 299 9.64 2.06 -16.76
CA LYS A 299 9.82 3.50 -16.97
C LYS A 299 8.58 4.15 -17.55
N ILE A 300 8.16 5.26 -16.97
CA ILE A 300 7.01 6.04 -17.44
C ILE A 300 7.36 6.72 -18.77
N LEU A 301 6.50 6.54 -19.77
CA LEU A 301 6.53 7.21 -21.06
C LEU A 301 5.57 8.41 -21.07
N SER A 302 4.36 8.27 -20.52
CA SER A 302 3.38 9.36 -20.50
C SER A 302 2.39 9.27 -19.33
N LEU A 303 1.80 10.42 -18.99
CA LEU A 303 0.69 10.54 -18.05
C LEU A 303 -0.49 11.23 -18.75
N ASN A 304 -1.66 10.62 -18.70
CA ASN A 304 -2.91 11.08 -19.34
C ASN A 304 -2.82 11.29 -20.86
N GLY A 305 -1.80 10.71 -21.50
CA GLY A 305 -1.52 10.81 -22.94
C GLY A 305 -0.28 11.63 -23.28
N GLU A 306 0.13 12.55 -22.39
CA GLU A 306 1.24 13.48 -22.65
C GLU A 306 2.59 12.88 -22.18
N ASP A 307 3.59 12.86 -23.06
CA ASP A 307 4.96 12.41 -22.77
C ASP A 307 5.84 13.51 -22.14
N SER A 308 5.28 14.71 -22.00
CA SER A 308 5.88 15.85 -21.32
C SER A 308 4.80 16.71 -20.65
N ILE A 309 5.17 17.34 -19.54
CA ILE A 309 4.38 18.41 -18.89
C ILE A 309 4.85 19.77 -19.40
N ASP A 310 4.11 20.86 -19.15
CA ASP A 310 4.48 22.22 -19.55
C ASP A 310 4.99 23.11 -18.39
N PHE A 311 5.34 22.48 -17.26
CA PHE A 311 5.60 23.16 -15.98
C PHE A 311 7.03 23.70 -15.80
N TRP A 312 8.01 23.29 -16.61
CA TRP A 312 9.43 23.67 -16.45
C TRP A 312 9.98 24.36 -17.70
N THR A 313 11.16 24.99 -17.59
CA THR A 313 11.72 25.85 -18.67
C THR A 313 12.43 25.10 -19.79
N SER A 314 12.70 23.81 -19.66
CA SER A 314 13.31 23.00 -20.71
C SER A 314 12.62 21.65 -20.90
N ASP A 315 12.55 21.24 -22.15
CA ASP A 315 11.98 19.97 -22.61
C ASP A 315 12.53 18.78 -21.80
N GLU A 316 13.83 18.76 -21.51
CA GLU A 316 14.49 17.67 -20.77
C GLU A 316 13.91 17.43 -19.36
N CYS A 317 13.48 18.48 -18.67
CA CYS A 317 12.90 18.39 -17.33
C CYS A 317 11.38 18.28 -17.35
N ASN A 318 10.75 18.70 -18.44
CA ASN A 318 9.34 18.46 -18.77
C ASN A 318 9.07 17.02 -19.23
N LEU A 319 10.04 16.35 -19.86
CA LEU A 319 9.90 14.97 -20.34
C LEU A 319 9.61 14.01 -19.18
N MET A 320 8.55 13.21 -19.34
CA MET A 320 8.26 12.07 -18.49
C MET A 320 9.43 11.05 -18.55
N GLY A 321 9.53 10.23 -17.50
CA GLY A 321 10.63 9.28 -17.33
C GLY A 321 10.77 8.87 -15.87
N GLY A 322 11.82 8.10 -15.55
CA GLY A 322 11.87 7.39 -14.26
C GLY A 322 10.76 6.35 -14.11
N THR A 323 10.60 5.80 -12.92
CA THR A 323 9.61 4.75 -12.59
C THR A 323 8.68 5.20 -11.47
N ASP A 324 7.61 4.45 -11.20
CA ASP A 324 6.75 4.65 -10.01
C ASP A 324 7.44 4.26 -8.69
N GLY A 325 8.63 3.64 -8.75
CA GLY A 325 9.39 3.16 -7.60
C GLY A 325 9.01 1.75 -7.11
N SER A 326 7.95 1.14 -7.64
CA SER A 326 7.58 -0.25 -7.34
C SER A 326 8.55 -1.24 -7.99
N GLN A 327 9.09 -0.89 -9.16
CA GLN A 327 10.03 -1.70 -9.93
C GLN A 327 10.95 -0.78 -10.74
N PHE A 328 12.27 -0.95 -10.62
CA PHE A 328 13.26 -0.29 -11.48
C PHE A 328 13.77 -1.26 -12.57
N PRO A 329 14.41 -0.78 -13.65
CA PRO A 329 14.94 -1.66 -14.67
C PRO A 329 16.14 -2.50 -14.18
N PRO A 330 16.03 -3.84 -14.14
CA PRO A 330 17.16 -4.70 -13.77
C PRO A 330 18.26 -4.62 -14.84
N HIS A 331 19.50 -4.85 -14.40
CA HIS A 331 20.77 -4.51 -15.08
C HIS A 331 21.17 -3.01 -15.11
N LEU A 332 20.35 -2.03 -14.70
CA LEU A 332 20.82 -0.64 -14.45
C LEU A 332 21.55 -0.49 -13.10
N LEU A 333 22.39 -1.47 -12.77
CA LEU A 333 22.98 -1.62 -11.45
C LEU A 333 24.46 -2.04 -11.53
N GLN A 334 25.25 -1.34 -12.35
CA GLN A 334 26.56 -0.97 -11.83
C GLN A 334 26.35 -0.02 -10.66
N LYS A 335 27.24 -0.05 -9.67
CA LYS A 335 27.26 0.80 -8.46
C LYS A 335 27.62 2.27 -8.75
N LYS A 336 27.10 2.80 -9.85
CA LYS A 336 27.43 4.06 -10.54
C LYS A 336 26.25 4.57 -11.37
N ASP A 337 25.36 3.67 -11.80
CA ASP A 337 24.19 4.03 -12.57
C ASP A 337 23.18 4.73 -11.64
N ARG A 338 22.52 5.79 -12.12
CA ARG A 338 21.42 6.46 -11.41
C ARG A 338 20.11 5.70 -11.65
N LEU A 339 19.30 5.58 -10.60
CA LEU A 339 17.88 5.22 -10.73
C LEU A 339 17.06 6.50 -10.78
N GLU A 340 15.92 6.48 -11.46
CA GLU A 340 15.01 7.62 -11.55
C GLU A 340 13.60 7.22 -11.10
N LEU A 341 13.00 8.07 -10.28
CA LEU A 341 11.59 8.03 -9.86
C LEU A 341 10.84 9.17 -10.56
N TYR A 342 9.57 8.97 -10.90
CA TYR A 342 8.65 10.07 -11.17
C TYR A 342 7.79 10.31 -9.94
N ILE A 343 7.96 11.46 -9.28
CA ILE A 343 7.16 11.81 -8.10
C ILE A 343 6.08 12.78 -8.55
N LYS A 344 4.82 12.31 -8.59
CA LYS A 344 3.67 13.07 -9.10
C LYS A 344 3.54 14.44 -8.41
N ASP A 345 3.70 14.47 -7.09
CA ASP A 345 3.57 15.68 -6.25
C ASP A 345 4.71 16.69 -6.48
N MET A 346 5.80 16.27 -7.13
CA MET A 346 6.88 17.15 -7.58
C MET A 346 6.83 17.49 -9.08
N CYS A 347 5.96 16.81 -9.85
CA CYS A 347 5.96 16.81 -11.32
C CYS A 347 7.35 16.72 -11.96
N ARG A 348 8.25 15.88 -11.42
CA ARG A 348 9.60 15.72 -11.99
C ARG A 348 10.18 14.33 -11.79
N LYS A 349 11.20 14.07 -12.60
CA LYS A 349 12.17 13.01 -12.37
C LYS A 349 13.01 13.34 -11.13
N PHE A 350 13.15 12.36 -10.25
CA PHE A 350 13.88 12.42 -9.01
C PHE A 350 14.93 11.29 -8.97
N PRO A 351 16.23 11.61 -9.07
CA PRO A 351 17.29 10.60 -9.11
C PRO A 351 17.59 9.97 -7.74
N LEU A 352 18.09 8.74 -7.75
CA LEU A 352 18.79 8.07 -6.66
C LEU A 352 20.16 7.53 -7.16
N GLU A 353 21.18 7.59 -6.31
CA GLU A 353 22.55 7.11 -6.53
C GLU A 353 22.92 6.01 -5.53
N TYR A 354 23.73 5.05 -5.98
CA TYR A 354 24.25 3.99 -5.11
C TYR A 354 25.11 4.57 -3.97
N GLU A 355 24.85 4.12 -2.74
CA GLU A 355 25.63 4.41 -1.54
C GLU A 355 26.47 3.22 -1.09
N LYS A 356 25.82 2.12 -0.66
CA LYS A 356 26.46 1.00 0.05
C LYS A 356 25.73 -0.35 -0.14
N ASP A 357 26.48 -1.44 0.01
CA ASP A 357 25.89 -2.76 0.23
C ASP A 357 25.27 -2.81 1.64
N VAL A 358 24.08 -3.37 1.77
CA VAL A 358 23.42 -3.63 3.05
C VAL A 358 22.79 -5.03 3.07
N THR A 359 22.27 -5.43 4.23
CA THR A 359 21.56 -6.70 4.41
C THR A 359 20.27 -6.44 5.18
N VAL A 360 19.16 -7.01 4.69
CA VAL A 360 17.81 -6.85 5.24
C VAL A 360 17.16 -8.22 5.49
N PHE A 361 16.05 -8.26 6.23
CA PHE A 361 15.26 -9.48 6.53
C PHE A 361 16.13 -10.74 6.77
N ASP A 362 16.96 -10.69 7.82
CA ASP A 362 17.80 -11.79 8.31
C ASP A 362 18.70 -12.51 7.28
N GLY A 363 19.11 -11.80 6.22
CA GLY A 363 20.25 -12.22 5.40
C GLY A 363 20.22 -11.79 3.93
N ILE A 364 19.15 -11.16 3.48
CA ILE A 364 18.95 -10.79 2.07
C ILE A 364 19.87 -9.60 1.72
N PRO A 365 20.77 -9.73 0.72
CA PRO A 365 21.62 -8.64 0.30
C PRO A 365 20.80 -7.58 -0.46
N ALA A 366 21.07 -6.31 -0.19
CA ALA A 366 20.46 -5.17 -0.88
C ALA A 366 21.51 -4.12 -1.26
N TRP A 367 21.20 -3.29 -2.26
CA TRP A 367 21.96 -2.09 -2.58
C TRP A 367 21.20 -0.87 -2.14
N ARG A 368 21.78 -0.11 -1.21
CA ARG A 368 21.23 1.17 -0.79
C ARG A 368 21.46 2.19 -1.88
N TYR A 369 20.38 2.69 -2.46
CA TYR A 369 20.34 3.85 -3.33
C TYR A 369 19.79 5.02 -2.51
N LYS A 370 20.59 6.07 -2.30
CA LYS A 370 20.16 7.31 -1.64
C LYS A 370 19.91 8.40 -2.68
N ALA A 371 19.16 9.43 -2.34
CA ALA A 371 19.06 10.59 -3.22
C ALA A 371 20.38 11.40 -3.28
N PRO A 372 20.78 11.98 -4.44
CA PRO A 372 21.98 12.81 -4.56
C PRO A 372 21.83 14.09 -3.78
N ASP A 373 22.81 14.45 -2.95
CA ASP A 373 22.67 15.56 -1.99
C ASP A 373 22.43 16.93 -2.68
N ASP A 374 22.81 17.05 -3.96
CA ASP A 374 22.65 18.25 -4.79
C ASP A 374 21.38 18.26 -5.67
N VAL A 375 20.46 17.29 -5.53
CA VAL A 375 19.23 17.21 -6.36
C VAL A 375 18.32 18.43 -6.22
N PHE A 376 18.39 19.13 -5.08
CA PHE A 376 17.70 20.40 -4.81
C PHE A 376 18.68 21.58 -4.64
N ALA A 377 19.92 21.45 -5.10
CA ALA A 377 20.87 22.56 -5.08
C ALA A 377 20.49 23.66 -6.10
N ASN A 378 20.78 24.92 -5.77
CA ASN A 378 20.52 26.08 -6.63
C ASN A 378 21.32 25.93 -7.96
N PRO A 379 20.83 26.48 -9.09
CA PRO A 379 21.51 26.39 -10.40
C PRO A 379 22.97 26.85 -10.44
N LYS A 380 23.44 27.65 -9.47
CA LYS A 380 24.87 28.03 -9.34
C LYS A 380 25.77 26.93 -8.78
N VAL A 381 25.18 25.92 -8.15
CA VAL A 381 25.86 24.75 -7.56
C VAL A 381 25.62 23.51 -8.40
N ASN A 382 24.38 23.28 -8.83
CA ASN A 382 23.99 22.22 -9.76
C ASN A 382 23.27 22.84 -10.97
N PRO A 383 23.97 23.13 -12.08
CA PRO A 383 23.40 23.79 -13.26
C PRO A 383 22.20 23.06 -13.88
N ASP A 384 22.15 21.73 -13.75
CA ASP A 384 21.06 20.89 -14.29
C ASP A 384 19.70 21.28 -13.67
N ASN A 385 19.69 21.82 -12.44
CA ASN A 385 18.48 22.31 -11.79
C ASN A 385 17.94 23.64 -12.33
N GLN A 386 18.62 24.33 -13.26
CA GLN A 386 18.10 25.58 -13.85
C GLN A 386 16.76 25.38 -14.55
N CYS A 387 16.50 24.20 -15.11
CA CYS A 387 15.25 23.92 -15.81
C CYS A 387 14.02 24.04 -14.89
N TYR A 388 14.15 23.62 -13.63
CA TYR A 388 13.12 23.64 -12.58
C TYR A 388 12.88 25.03 -11.98
N CYS A 389 13.37 26.09 -12.62
CA CYS A 389 13.23 27.47 -12.18
C CYS A 389 13.01 28.42 -13.38
N HIS A 390 11.88 29.12 -13.41
CA HIS A 390 11.54 30.10 -14.46
C HIS A 390 12.28 31.44 -14.35
N GLN A 391 13.11 31.61 -13.33
CA GLN A 391 13.74 32.87 -12.96
C GLN A 391 15.27 32.76 -13.13
N THR A 392 16.01 33.86 -12.96
CA THR A 392 17.47 33.79 -13.02
C THR A 392 18.02 33.04 -11.82
N ALA A 393 19.22 32.45 -11.93
CA ALA A 393 19.85 31.68 -10.85
C ALA A 393 20.05 32.43 -9.51
N ASP A 394 19.97 33.78 -9.51
CA ASP A 394 19.95 34.64 -8.32
C ASP A 394 18.57 34.77 -7.65
N GLU A 395 17.50 34.56 -8.40
CA GLU A 395 16.10 34.63 -7.98
C GLU A 395 15.55 33.22 -7.67
N CYS A 396 16.13 32.17 -8.28
CA CYS A 396 15.82 30.78 -8.00
C CYS A 396 15.98 30.40 -6.51
N PRO A 397 15.32 29.31 -6.06
CA PRO A 397 15.44 28.86 -4.67
C PRO A 397 16.90 28.64 -4.26
N LYS A 398 17.21 28.85 -2.98
CA LYS A 398 18.55 28.55 -2.44
C LYS A 398 18.83 27.05 -2.54
N SER A 399 20.10 26.66 -2.44
CA SER A 399 20.45 25.23 -2.41
C SER A 399 19.73 24.51 -1.27
N GLY A 400 19.32 23.28 -1.56
CA GLY A 400 18.45 22.46 -0.73
C GLY A 400 16.99 22.90 -0.76
N LEU A 401 16.51 23.61 -1.78
CA LEU A 401 15.08 23.90 -1.99
C LEU A 401 14.67 23.67 -3.44
N PHE A 402 13.50 23.05 -3.64
CA PHE A 402 12.82 22.89 -4.92
C PHE A 402 11.42 23.49 -4.84
N ASN A 403 11.00 24.27 -5.84
CA ASN A 403 9.67 24.90 -5.85
C ASN A 403 8.65 23.99 -6.54
N SER A 404 7.78 23.37 -5.74
CA SER A 404 6.69 22.48 -6.18
C SER A 404 5.34 23.20 -6.35
N SER A 405 5.29 24.53 -6.27
CA SER A 405 4.03 25.30 -6.24
C SER A 405 3.14 25.05 -7.46
N ILE A 406 3.73 24.77 -8.63
CA ILE A 406 2.99 24.48 -9.87
C ILE A 406 2.22 23.15 -9.76
N CYS A 407 2.82 22.15 -9.11
CA CYS A 407 2.19 20.86 -8.80
C CYS A 407 1.13 20.98 -7.70
N ALA A 408 1.37 21.85 -6.72
CA ALA A 408 0.43 22.18 -5.65
C ALA A 408 -0.63 23.23 -6.08
N TYR A 409 -1.00 23.25 -7.36
CA TYR A 409 -2.05 24.12 -7.94
C TYR A 409 -1.91 25.63 -7.66
N GLY A 410 -0.69 26.10 -7.40
CA GLY A 410 -0.36 27.50 -7.10
C GLY A 410 -0.14 27.81 -5.61
N ALA A 411 -0.31 26.85 -4.70
CA ALA A 411 0.05 27.02 -3.29
C ALA A 411 1.58 27.20 -3.14
N PRO A 412 2.09 28.09 -2.25
CA PRO A 412 3.50 28.49 -2.18
C PRO A 412 4.39 27.43 -1.49
N ILE A 413 4.59 26.32 -2.17
CA ILE A 413 4.99 25.02 -1.61
C ILE A 413 6.37 24.60 -2.16
N TYR A 414 7.33 24.33 -1.28
CA TYR A 414 8.73 23.98 -1.62
C TYR A 414 9.25 22.73 -0.88
N LEU A 415 10.16 21.93 -1.44
CA LEU A 415 10.72 20.68 -0.86
C LEU A 415 12.24 20.83 -0.57
N SER A 416 12.85 20.17 0.44
CA SER A 416 14.21 20.48 0.95
C SER A 416 14.92 19.49 1.94
N PHE A 417 15.99 18.75 1.59
CA PHE A 417 16.54 17.56 2.35
C PHE A 417 16.70 17.63 3.90
N PRO A 418 16.47 16.55 4.71
CA PRO A 418 15.92 16.77 6.06
C PRO A 418 16.66 17.58 7.11
N HIS A 419 15.90 18.43 7.80
CA HIS A 419 16.37 19.59 8.56
C HIS A 419 17.27 20.51 7.71
N PHE A 420 16.99 20.61 6.41
CA PHE A 420 17.86 21.23 5.40
C PHE A 420 19.30 20.66 5.38
N TYR A 421 19.51 19.33 5.53
CA TYR A 421 20.87 18.74 5.60
C TYR A 421 21.75 18.96 4.36
N THR A 422 21.18 19.31 3.21
CA THR A 422 21.93 19.73 2.02
C THR A 422 21.67 21.19 1.61
N GLY A 423 20.97 21.92 2.47
CA GLY A 423 20.58 23.30 2.22
C GLY A 423 21.66 24.32 2.56
N ASP A 424 21.54 25.50 1.95
CA ASP A 424 22.25 26.72 2.38
C ASP A 424 21.95 26.95 3.87
N GLU A 425 23.00 27.12 4.69
CA GLU A 425 22.92 27.35 6.15
C GLU A 425 21.89 28.44 6.51
N ARG A 426 21.76 29.45 5.63
CA ARG A 426 20.80 30.57 5.74
C ARG A 426 19.33 30.19 5.62
N LEU A 427 19.00 28.91 5.43
CA LEU A 427 17.63 28.38 5.51
C LEU A 427 17.27 28.03 6.96
N TYR A 428 18.23 27.53 7.74
CA TYR A 428 18.02 27.11 9.13
C TYR A 428 18.61 28.05 10.19
N ASP A 429 19.52 28.97 9.81
CA ASP A 429 20.05 30.07 10.65
C ASP A 429 19.00 30.79 11.52
N LYS A 430 17.74 30.86 11.06
CA LYS A 430 16.65 31.61 11.69
C LYS A 430 15.60 30.74 12.38
N ILE A 431 15.70 29.41 12.29
CA ILE A 431 14.66 28.48 12.75
C ILE A 431 15.26 27.51 13.76
N SER A 432 14.87 27.65 15.02
CA SER A 432 15.39 26.82 16.11
C SER A 432 14.83 25.40 16.06
N GLY A 433 15.65 24.41 16.43
CA GLY A 433 15.28 22.99 16.47
C GLY A 433 15.60 22.19 15.20
N LEU A 434 16.23 22.81 14.20
CA LEU A 434 16.72 22.17 12.98
C LEU A 434 18.14 21.59 13.21
N HIS A 435 18.35 20.32 12.84
CA HIS A 435 19.53 19.54 13.21
C HIS A 435 19.95 18.55 12.09
N PRO A 436 20.55 18.99 10.97
CA PRO A 436 21.13 18.14 9.92
C PRO A 436 21.83 16.85 10.40
N ASP A 437 21.34 15.69 9.96
CA ASP A 437 21.86 14.35 10.29
C ASP A 437 21.58 13.35 9.13
N PRO A 438 22.52 13.18 8.19
CA PRO A 438 22.30 12.42 6.96
C PRO A 438 21.77 10.98 7.14
N GLU A 439 22.13 10.25 8.20
CA GLU A 439 21.66 8.86 8.40
C GLU A 439 20.16 8.81 8.76
N LYS A 440 19.70 9.76 9.58
CA LYS A 440 18.27 9.93 9.86
C LYS A 440 17.51 10.48 8.66
N HIS A 441 18.18 11.18 7.74
CA HIS A 441 17.56 12.18 6.86
C HIS A 441 17.60 11.83 5.37
N MET A 442 18.64 11.19 4.84
CA MET A 442 18.69 10.85 3.41
C MET A 442 17.44 10.05 2.98
N THR A 443 16.76 10.46 1.89
CA THR A 443 15.83 9.57 1.19
C THR A 443 16.65 8.40 0.65
N TYR A 444 16.21 7.17 0.89
CA TYR A 444 16.88 5.98 0.35
C TYR A 444 15.92 4.81 0.08
N ALA A 445 16.32 3.93 -0.83
CA ALA A 445 15.72 2.63 -1.07
C ALA A 445 16.80 1.55 -1.08
N ASP A 446 16.56 0.44 -0.38
CA ASP A 446 17.38 -0.76 -0.41
C ASP A 446 16.82 -1.69 -1.50
N ILE A 447 17.48 -1.66 -2.66
CA ILE A 447 17.05 -2.33 -3.90
C ILE A 447 17.59 -3.76 -3.94
N HIS A 448 16.77 -4.75 -4.33
CA HIS A 448 17.23 -6.13 -4.47
C HIS A 448 18.20 -6.26 -5.67
N PRO A 449 19.47 -6.67 -5.50
CA PRO A 449 20.54 -6.45 -6.48
C PRO A 449 20.35 -7.09 -7.85
N ARG A 450 19.59 -8.20 -7.92
CA ARG A 450 19.32 -8.92 -9.17
C ARG A 450 17.97 -8.57 -9.81
N LEU A 451 16.97 -8.18 -9.01
CA LEU A 451 15.59 -8.01 -9.49
C LEU A 451 15.10 -6.56 -9.49
N ALA A 452 15.88 -5.62 -8.95
CA ALA A 452 15.66 -4.17 -9.07
C ALA A 452 14.32 -3.62 -8.54
N PHE A 453 13.65 -4.32 -7.63
CA PHE A 453 12.55 -3.77 -6.83
C PHE A 453 13.04 -3.41 -5.41
N PRO A 454 12.43 -2.43 -4.70
CA PRO A 454 12.78 -2.12 -3.33
C PRO A 454 12.32 -3.22 -2.36
N ILE A 455 13.19 -3.59 -1.42
CA ILE A 455 12.88 -4.53 -0.33
C ILE A 455 12.87 -3.87 1.04
N ASN A 456 13.51 -2.70 1.19
CA ASN A 456 13.41 -1.83 2.36
C ASN A 456 13.67 -0.37 1.91
N GLY A 457 13.40 0.62 2.75
CA GLY A 457 13.69 2.02 2.39
C GLY A 457 13.14 3.05 3.38
N ALA A 458 13.30 4.32 3.04
CA ALA A 458 12.59 5.45 3.63
C ALA A 458 12.52 6.62 2.62
N SER A 459 11.31 6.98 2.19
CA SER A 459 11.06 8.21 1.41
C SER A 459 10.92 9.41 2.35
N ARG A 460 11.61 10.52 2.05
CA ARG A 460 11.81 11.67 2.96
C ARG A 460 11.90 13.02 2.21
N PHE A 461 10.75 13.58 1.81
CA PHE A 461 10.45 15.05 1.70
C PHE A 461 9.85 15.48 3.06
N GLN A 462 9.09 16.46 3.56
CA GLN A 462 8.85 17.91 3.57
C GLN A 462 8.54 18.72 2.34
N ILE A 463 7.60 19.61 2.69
CA ILE A 463 6.86 20.59 2.00
C ILE A 463 6.91 21.80 2.96
N ASN A 464 7.53 22.89 2.53
CA ASN A 464 7.76 24.13 3.25
C ASN A 464 6.83 25.17 2.65
N VAL A 465 6.28 26.05 3.47
CA VAL A 465 5.46 27.17 3.01
C VAL A 465 6.33 28.42 2.90
N GLU A 466 6.35 29.08 1.73
CA GLU A 466 7.02 30.37 1.59
C GLU A 466 6.16 31.49 2.21
N VAL A 467 6.53 31.89 3.43
CA VAL A 467 5.84 32.95 4.19
C VAL A 467 6.35 34.33 3.78
N PHE A 468 5.61 35.01 2.90
CA PHE A 468 5.80 36.43 2.58
C PHE A 468 4.94 37.32 3.49
N GLN A 469 5.40 38.55 3.77
CA GLN A 469 4.58 39.55 4.45
C GLN A 469 3.65 40.23 3.44
N PRO A 470 2.31 40.12 3.56
CA PRO A 470 1.40 40.66 2.56
C PRO A 470 1.28 42.18 2.63
N ALA A 471 1.52 42.85 1.50
CA ALA A 471 1.05 44.21 1.28
C ALA A 471 -0.48 44.19 1.15
N PHE A 472 -1.18 44.65 2.19
CA PHE A 472 -2.63 44.50 2.36
C PHE A 472 -3.45 45.16 1.24
N THR A 473 -4.13 44.35 0.40
CA THR A 473 -5.23 44.84 -0.45
C THR A 473 -6.32 43.79 -0.72
N SER A 474 -7.55 44.13 -0.33
CA SER A 474 -8.84 43.55 -0.72
C SER A 474 -9.07 42.04 -0.60
N THR A 475 -9.99 41.67 0.29
CA THR A 475 -10.70 40.39 0.30
C THR A 475 -11.29 40.03 -1.07
N LYS A 476 -11.23 38.73 -1.43
CA LYS A 476 -12.06 38.11 -2.46
C LYS A 476 -12.72 36.89 -1.82
N LYS A 477 -14.04 36.71 -1.96
CA LYS A 477 -14.73 35.52 -1.43
C LYS A 477 -14.38 34.30 -2.30
N MET A 478 -13.93 33.22 -1.68
CA MET A 478 -13.97 31.89 -2.29
C MET A 478 -15.44 31.44 -2.42
N SER A 479 -15.75 30.56 -3.36
CA SER A 479 -17.13 30.18 -3.71
C SER A 479 -17.40 28.71 -3.40
N ILE A 480 -18.62 28.38 -2.98
CA ILE A 480 -19.03 27.04 -2.55
C ILE A 480 -19.23 26.06 -3.74
N LEU A 481 -18.99 26.50 -4.99
CA LEU A 481 -19.32 25.74 -6.19
C LEU A 481 -18.29 24.69 -6.63
N ASP A 482 -17.05 24.75 -6.14
CA ASP A 482 -15.94 23.97 -6.71
C ASP A 482 -15.89 22.50 -6.21
N PHE A 483 -16.73 22.11 -5.25
CA PHE A 483 -16.86 20.72 -4.74
C PHE A 483 -17.82 19.81 -5.54
N GLN A 484 -18.21 20.17 -6.77
CA GLN A 484 -19.09 19.35 -7.62
C GLN A 484 -18.36 18.64 -8.78
N ARG A 485 -17.98 17.36 -8.59
CA ARG A 485 -17.89 16.30 -9.64
C ARG A 485 -17.58 14.90 -9.08
N ASN A 486 -18.51 13.97 -9.30
CA ASN A 486 -18.39 12.50 -9.22
C ASN A 486 -17.91 11.86 -7.90
N ALA A 487 -18.25 10.57 -7.71
CA ALA A 487 -18.00 9.80 -6.49
C ALA A 487 -16.57 9.23 -6.41
N THR A 488 -15.57 10.09 -6.62
CA THR A 488 -14.13 9.79 -6.48
C THR A 488 -13.49 10.91 -5.67
N SER A 489 -12.78 10.54 -4.59
CA SER A 489 -12.02 11.49 -3.76
C SER A 489 -10.97 12.23 -4.58
N LEU A 490 -11.23 13.49 -4.92
CA LEU A 490 -10.24 14.40 -5.52
C LEU A 490 -9.26 14.98 -4.49
N ASP A 491 -9.44 14.65 -3.21
CA ASP A 491 -8.68 15.25 -2.11
C ASP A 491 -7.21 14.83 -2.12
N ASN A 492 -6.30 15.81 -2.10
CA ASN A 492 -4.86 15.59 -1.99
C ASN A 492 -4.35 15.86 -0.56
N PHE A 493 -3.38 15.05 -0.11
CA PHE A 493 -2.71 15.22 1.17
C PHE A 493 -1.28 15.67 0.96
N THR A 494 -0.90 16.74 1.64
CA THR A 494 0.41 17.36 1.56
C THR A 494 1.16 17.00 2.85
N ILE A 495 2.14 16.09 2.80
CA ILE A 495 2.83 15.56 3.98
C ILE A 495 4.24 16.10 4.19
N HIS A 496 4.53 16.63 5.39
CA HIS A 496 5.87 16.58 5.99
C HIS A 496 6.35 15.12 5.97
N THR A 497 7.13 14.73 4.99
CA THR A 497 7.76 13.39 4.96
C THR A 497 9.05 13.34 5.83
N GLY A 498 9.30 14.37 6.67
CA GLY A 498 10.47 14.50 7.56
C GLY A 498 11.45 15.65 7.25
N GLU A 499 11.35 16.29 6.09
CA GLU A 499 12.45 17.05 5.47
C GLU A 499 12.77 18.48 6.01
N GLY A 500 12.05 18.94 7.03
CA GLY A 500 12.53 20.01 7.94
C GLY A 500 12.82 19.49 9.34
N ASP A 501 12.18 18.40 9.73
CA ASP A 501 12.40 17.76 11.02
C ASP A 501 11.97 16.29 10.95
N ILE A 502 12.88 15.35 11.22
CA ILE A 502 12.57 13.91 11.13
C ILE A 502 11.53 13.49 12.18
N ARG A 503 11.35 14.30 13.26
CA ARG A 503 10.23 14.21 14.23
C ARG A 503 8.87 14.54 13.60
N GLN A 504 8.83 14.90 12.32
CA GLN A 504 7.65 15.21 11.53
C GLN A 504 7.44 14.27 10.34
N LEU A 505 8.25 13.21 10.14
CA LEU A 505 8.05 12.27 9.01
C LEU A 505 6.66 11.64 8.99
N ALA A 506 6.05 11.75 7.82
CA ALA A 506 4.71 11.37 7.39
C ALA A 506 3.59 12.24 7.98
N LYS A 507 3.89 13.34 8.69
CA LYS A 507 2.86 14.23 9.22
C LYS A 507 2.24 15.08 8.12
N ILE A 508 0.92 15.19 8.11
CA ILE A 508 0.17 16.01 7.16
C ILE A 508 0.35 17.50 7.52
N LEU A 509 0.83 18.27 6.56
CA LEU A 509 0.92 19.73 6.60
C LEU A 509 -0.38 20.39 6.12
N SER A 510 -0.96 19.90 5.02
CA SER A 510 -2.18 20.46 4.45
C SER A 510 -3.03 19.43 3.70
N LEU A 511 -4.29 19.79 3.46
CA LEU A 511 -5.30 19.04 2.73
C LEU A 511 -5.87 19.97 1.65
N ASN A 512 -5.81 19.56 0.38
CA ASN A 512 -6.21 20.40 -0.77
C ASN A 512 -5.48 21.77 -0.83
N GLY A 513 -4.25 21.83 -0.31
CA GLY A 513 -3.44 23.05 -0.21
C GLY A 513 -3.60 23.86 1.08
N GLU A 514 -4.68 23.68 1.83
CA GLU A 514 -4.97 24.43 3.07
C GLU A 514 -4.34 23.75 4.31
N ASP A 515 -3.54 24.49 5.08
CA ASP A 515 -2.87 23.99 6.31
C ASP A 515 -3.79 23.90 7.53
N SER A 516 -5.00 24.42 7.37
CA SER A 516 -6.07 24.40 8.35
C SER A 516 -7.43 24.25 7.66
N ILE A 517 -8.28 23.39 8.21
CA ILE A 517 -9.71 23.31 7.86
C ILE A 517 -10.49 24.39 8.62
N ASP A 518 -11.69 24.77 8.19
CA ASP A 518 -12.53 25.77 8.88
C ASP A 518 -13.67 25.14 9.73
N PHE A 519 -13.53 23.86 10.06
CA PHE A 519 -14.60 23.02 10.62
C PHE A 519 -14.78 23.07 12.15
N TRP A 520 -13.82 23.61 12.90
CA TRP A 520 -13.78 23.57 14.37
C TRP A 520 -13.67 24.96 14.99
N THR A 521 -13.89 25.09 16.31
CA THR A 521 -14.00 26.42 16.95
C THR A 521 -12.68 27.14 17.22
N SER A 522 -11.55 26.44 17.13
CA SER A 522 -10.22 27.00 17.39
C SER A 522 -9.19 26.53 16.38
N ASP A 523 -8.28 27.45 16.05
CA ASP A 523 -7.19 27.27 15.12
C ASP A 523 -6.38 25.99 15.41
N GLU A 524 -6.10 25.68 16.68
CA GLU A 524 -5.34 24.49 17.11
C GLU A 524 -5.92 23.14 16.63
N CYS A 525 -7.24 23.04 16.58
CA CYS A 525 -7.95 21.82 16.17
C CYS A 525 -8.32 21.83 14.69
N ASN A 526 -8.36 23.03 14.09
CA ASN A 526 -8.41 23.26 12.65
C ASN A 526 -7.06 22.98 11.96
N LEU A 527 -5.93 23.20 12.63
CA LEU A 527 -4.59 22.93 12.11
C LEU A 527 -4.43 21.45 11.76
N MET A 528 -4.05 21.21 10.51
CA MET A 528 -3.63 19.91 10.01
C MET A 528 -2.41 19.38 10.79
N GLY A 529 -2.23 18.07 10.80
CA GLY A 529 -1.21 17.39 11.60
C GLY A 529 -1.56 15.93 11.84
N GLY A 530 -0.70 15.22 12.57
CA GLY A 530 -0.71 13.75 12.59
C GLY A 530 -0.34 13.13 11.24
N THR A 531 -0.17 11.81 11.18
CA THR A 531 0.21 11.10 9.93
C THR A 531 -1.00 10.40 9.31
N ASP A 532 -0.87 9.87 8.09
CA ASP A 532 -1.88 8.99 7.49
C ASP A 532 -1.96 7.60 8.15
N GLY A 533 -0.98 7.28 9.02
CA GLY A 533 -0.82 6.00 9.70
C GLY A 533 0.01 4.97 8.95
N SER A 534 0.42 5.22 7.70
CA SER A 534 1.35 4.33 6.97
C SER A 534 2.75 4.34 7.60
N GLN A 535 3.14 5.48 8.19
CA GLN A 535 4.44 5.74 8.77
C GLN A 535 4.30 6.80 9.88
N PHE A 536 5.16 6.72 10.90
CA PHE A 536 5.35 7.74 11.93
C PHE A 536 6.84 8.14 12.03
N PRO A 537 7.19 9.24 12.72
CA PRO A 537 8.58 9.69 12.89
C PRO A 537 9.55 8.63 13.46
N PRO A 538 10.56 8.16 12.69
CA PRO A 538 11.44 7.06 13.07
C PRO A 538 12.63 7.51 13.92
N HIS A 539 13.26 6.54 14.60
CA HIS A 539 14.49 6.69 15.40
C HIS A 539 14.42 7.68 16.59
N LEU A 540 13.30 8.36 16.82
CA LEU A 540 13.08 9.27 17.96
C LEU A 540 11.82 8.99 18.78
N LEU A 541 10.96 8.06 18.32
CA LEU A 541 9.80 7.58 19.05
C LEU A 541 10.21 7.07 20.46
N GLN A 542 9.62 7.63 21.51
CA GLN A 542 9.73 7.14 22.87
C GLN A 542 8.37 6.68 23.38
N LYS A 543 8.39 5.75 24.34
CA LYS A 543 7.22 5.19 25.06
C LYS A 543 6.38 6.19 25.87
N LYS A 544 6.62 7.49 25.71
CA LYS A 544 5.89 8.61 26.33
C LYS A 544 5.30 9.56 25.29
N ASP A 545 5.72 9.43 24.03
CA ASP A 545 5.37 10.37 22.97
C ASP A 545 4.02 9.95 22.40
N ARG A 546 3.10 10.90 22.26
CA ARG A 546 1.79 10.66 21.63
C ARG A 546 1.98 10.58 20.12
N LEU A 547 1.54 9.49 19.51
CA LEU A 547 1.43 9.41 18.05
C LEU A 547 0.12 10.10 17.65
N GLU A 548 0.13 10.85 16.55
CA GLU A 548 -1.08 11.46 16.00
C GLU A 548 -1.32 10.94 14.60
N LEU A 549 -2.58 10.62 14.30
CA LEU A 549 -3.11 10.25 13.00
C LEU A 549 -4.05 11.36 12.51
N TYR A 550 -4.14 11.64 11.21
CA TYR A 550 -5.28 12.39 10.67
C TYR A 550 -6.30 11.41 10.08
N ILE A 551 -7.46 11.29 10.71
CA ILE A 551 -8.52 10.42 10.20
C ILE A 551 -9.48 11.26 9.37
N LYS A 552 -9.43 11.09 8.05
CA LYS A 552 -10.24 11.87 7.08
C LYS A 552 -11.74 11.84 7.42
N ASP A 553 -12.28 10.67 7.75
CA ASP A 553 -13.70 10.49 8.10
C ASP A 553 -14.10 11.16 9.43
N MET A 554 -13.13 11.67 10.18
CA MET A 554 -13.32 12.47 11.40
C MET A 554 -12.94 13.95 11.23
N CYS A 555 -12.27 14.33 10.14
CA CYS A 555 -11.65 15.64 9.92
C CYS A 555 -10.83 16.16 11.12
N ARG A 556 -10.12 15.28 11.84
CA ARG A 556 -9.31 15.67 13.01
C ARG A 556 -8.07 14.80 13.18
N LYS A 557 -7.15 15.37 13.97
CA LYS A 557 -6.09 14.63 14.65
C LYS A 557 -6.69 13.64 15.65
N PHE A 558 -6.21 12.40 15.59
CA PHE A 558 -6.61 11.27 16.41
C PHE A 558 -5.36 10.68 17.09
N PRO A 559 -5.21 10.82 18.42
CA PRO A 559 -4.03 10.34 19.13
C PRO A 559 -4.01 8.82 19.36
N LEU A 560 -2.80 8.27 19.44
CA LEU A 560 -2.49 6.99 20.07
C LEU A 560 -1.39 7.20 21.14
N GLU A 561 -1.46 6.45 22.24
CA GLU A 561 -0.53 6.49 23.36
C GLU A 561 0.05 5.10 23.62
N TYR A 562 1.33 5.05 24.03
CA TYR A 562 2.02 3.79 24.30
C TYR A 562 1.36 3.01 25.44
N GLU A 563 1.13 1.72 25.22
CA GLU A 563 0.62 0.78 26.22
C GLU A 563 1.75 -0.14 26.75
N LYS A 564 2.35 -0.93 25.86
CA LYS A 564 3.25 -2.04 26.24
C LYS A 564 4.20 -2.48 25.11
N ASP A 565 5.28 -3.17 25.49
CA ASP A 565 6.06 -3.97 24.54
C ASP A 565 5.27 -5.22 24.16
N VAL A 566 5.33 -5.63 22.89
CA VAL A 566 4.78 -6.89 22.39
C VAL A 566 5.75 -7.53 21.38
N THR A 567 5.44 -8.75 20.94
CA THR A 567 6.17 -9.45 19.88
C THR A 567 5.15 -9.98 18.87
N VAL A 568 5.44 -9.81 17.58
CA VAL A 568 4.56 -10.20 16.46
C VAL A 568 5.33 -11.04 15.43
N PHE A 569 4.60 -11.78 14.58
CA PHE A 569 5.16 -12.67 13.54
C PHE A 569 6.35 -13.53 14.03
N ASP A 570 6.12 -14.30 15.11
CA ASP A 570 7.06 -15.25 15.71
C ASP A 570 8.47 -14.74 16.09
N GLY A 571 8.67 -13.42 16.21
CA GLY A 571 9.92 -12.90 16.79
C GLY A 571 10.15 -11.39 16.73
N ILE A 572 9.35 -10.62 15.98
CA ILE A 572 9.60 -9.19 15.75
C ILE A 572 9.13 -8.37 16.96
N PRO A 573 10.01 -7.62 17.65
CA PRO A 573 9.62 -6.78 18.77
C PRO A 573 8.86 -5.54 18.28
N ALA A 574 7.74 -5.22 18.94
CA ALA A 574 6.90 -4.07 18.64
C ALA A 574 6.52 -3.27 19.89
N TRP A 575 6.12 -2.02 19.71
CA TRP A 575 5.48 -1.21 20.74
C TRP A 575 4.01 -1.05 20.41
N ARG A 576 3.13 -1.51 21.30
CA ARG A 576 1.69 -1.30 21.16
C ARG A 576 1.34 0.12 21.56
N TYR A 577 0.79 0.88 20.63
CA TYR A 577 0.13 2.16 20.87
C TYR A 577 -1.37 1.96 20.76
N LYS A 578 -2.14 2.35 21.77
CA LYS A 578 -3.61 2.30 21.77
C LYS A 578 -4.22 3.69 21.67
N ALA A 579 -5.46 3.79 21.23
CA ALA A 579 -6.19 5.05 21.36
C ALA A 579 -6.46 5.38 22.85
N PRO A 580 -6.36 6.66 23.27
CA PRO A 580 -6.75 7.09 24.61
C PRO A 580 -8.25 6.88 24.85
N ASP A 581 -8.62 6.43 26.05
CA ASP A 581 -10.02 6.09 26.33
C ASP A 581 -10.93 7.33 26.34
N ASP A 582 -10.37 8.52 26.61
CA ASP A 582 -11.06 9.80 26.69
C ASP A 582 -11.00 10.64 25.40
N VAL A 583 -10.48 10.08 24.28
CA VAL A 583 -10.34 10.77 22.98
C VAL A 583 -11.67 11.28 22.39
N PHE A 584 -12.78 10.71 22.86
CA PHE A 584 -14.17 11.09 22.55
C PHE A 584 -14.97 11.45 23.82
N ALA A 585 -14.31 11.82 24.92
CA ALA A 585 -14.99 12.26 26.14
C ALA A 585 -15.58 13.67 25.98
N ASN A 586 -16.71 13.93 26.64
CA ASN A 586 -17.33 15.26 26.67
C ASN A 586 -16.33 16.32 27.22
N PRO A 587 -16.39 17.60 26.79
CA PRO A 587 -15.48 18.65 27.24
C PRO A 587 -15.39 18.89 28.75
N LYS A 588 -16.39 18.45 29.53
CA LYS A 588 -16.35 18.48 31.01
C LYS A 588 -15.41 17.44 31.63
N VAL A 589 -15.03 16.42 30.86
CA VAL A 589 -14.15 15.31 31.26
C VAL A 589 -12.76 15.48 30.66
N ASN A 590 -12.68 15.75 29.35
CA ASN A 590 -11.45 16.15 28.67
C ASN A 590 -11.67 17.53 27.99
N PRO A 591 -11.17 18.63 28.58
CA PRO A 591 -11.34 19.98 28.05
C PRO A 591 -10.79 20.21 26.64
N ASP A 592 -9.76 19.46 26.20
CA ASP A 592 -9.15 19.59 24.89
C ASP A 592 -10.18 19.30 23.77
N ASN A 593 -11.15 18.43 24.05
CA ASN A 593 -12.24 18.12 23.11
C ASN A 593 -13.24 19.27 22.90
N GLN A 594 -13.17 20.39 23.65
CA GLN A 594 -14.08 21.54 23.46
C GLN A 594 -13.94 22.17 22.06
N CYS A 595 -12.75 22.14 21.47
CA CYS A 595 -12.52 22.74 20.15
C CYS A 595 -13.33 22.04 19.03
N TYR A 596 -13.54 20.71 19.19
CA TYR A 596 -14.29 19.87 18.27
C TYR A 596 -15.82 19.99 18.46
N CYS A 597 -16.29 21.03 19.16
CA CYS A 597 -17.70 21.26 19.44
C CYS A 597 -18.04 22.77 19.38
N HIS A 598 -18.93 23.16 18.45
CA HIS A 598 -19.41 24.55 18.31
C HIS A 598 -20.38 25.03 19.39
N GLN A 599 -20.72 24.19 20.36
CA GLN A 599 -21.76 24.42 21.36
C GLN A 599 -21.15 24.47 22.77
N THR A 600 -21.94 24.83 23.78
CA THR A 600 -21.45 24.79 25.16
C THR A 600 -21.20 23.36 25.62
N ALA A 601 -20.31 23.15 26.60
CA ALA A 601 -19.98 21.81 27.11
C ALA A 601 -21.20 21.01 27.66
N ASP A 602 -22.32 21.68 27.95
CA ASP A 602 -23.61 21.08 28.32
C ASP A 602 -24.41 20.54 27.12
N GLU A 603 -24.18 21.10 25.93
CA GLU A 603 -24.84 20.76 24.66
C GLU A 603 -23.96 19.82 23.81
N CYS A 604 -22.63 19.87 24.00
CA CYS A 604 -21.68 18.98 23.34
C CYS A 604 -21.98 17.48 23.60
N PRO A 605 -21.53 16.57 22.71
CA PRO A 605 -21.86 15.15 22.78
C PRO A 605 -21.51 14.50 24.13
N LYS A 606 -22.29 13.47 24.50
CA LYS A 606 -22.00 12.60 25.65
C LYS A 606 -20.63 11.94 25.46
N SER A 607 -19.92 11.63 26.56
CA SER A 607 -18.64 10.92 26.48
C SER A 607 -18.77 9.61 25.72
N GLY A 608 -17.72 9.27 24.96
CA GLY A 608 -17.67 8.14 24.04
C GLY A 608 -18.16 8.44 22.62
N LEU A 609 -18.62 9.66 22.34
CA LEU A 609 -19.16 10.08 21.04
C LEU A 609 -18.40 11.27 20.45
N PHE A 610 -18.14 11.20 19.15
CA PHE A 610 -17.57 12.29 18.35
C PHE A 610 -18.49 12.63 17.18
N ASN A 611 -18.79 13.90 16.97
CA ASN A 611 -19.72 14.35 15.92
C ASN A 611 -18.97 14.56 14.59
N SER A 612 -18.98 13.56 13.71
CA SER A 612 -18.34 13.66 12.37
C SER A 612 -19.27 14.22 11.29
N SER A 613 -20.41 14.80 11.67
CA SER A 613 -21.42 15.34 10.75
C SER A 613 -20.87 16.26 9.65
N ILE A 614 -19.83 17.03 9.96
CA ILE A 614 -19.23 18.00 9.03
C ILE A 614 -18.55 17.26 7.86
N CYS A 615 -17.79 16.20 8.17
CA CYS A 615 -17.16 15.29 7.22
C CYS A 615 -18.20 14.47 6.42
N ALA A 616 -19.31 14.11 7.04
CA ALA A 616 -20.38 13.29 6.46
C ALA A 616 -21.40 14.08 5.61
N TYR A 617 -20.97 15.13 4.90
CA TYR A 617 -21.83 16.02 4.10
C TYR A 617 -23.07 16.56 4.84
N GLY A 618 -22.95 16.78 6.16
CA GLY A 618 -24.01 17.25 7.06
C GLY A 618 -24.93 16.16 7.63
N ALA A 619 -24.77 14.88 7.27
CA ALA A 619 -25.52 13.78 7.87
C ALA A 619 -25.31 13.69 9.39
N PRO A 620 -26.27 13.19 10.19
CA PRO A 620 -26.18 13.07 11.65
C PRO A 620 -25.23 11.94 12.12
N ILE A 621 -24.05 11.81 11.54
CA ILE A 621 -23.11 10.73 11.85
C ILE A 621 -22.30 11.06 13.11
N TYR A 622 -22.23 10.07 14.00
CA TYR A 622 -21.42 10.08 15.20
C TYR A 622 -20.50 8.87 15.24
N LEU A 623 -19.24 9.09 15.56
CA LEU A 623 -18.23 8.04 15.68
C LEU A 623 -17.96 7.75 17.15
N SER A 624 -17.71 6.47 17.44
CA SER A 624 -17.34 5.98 18.77
C SER A 624 -16.38 4.80 18.63
N PHE A 625 -15.93 4.25 19.74
CA PHE A 625 -15.41 2.87 19.74
C PHE A 625 -16.58 1.84 19.73
N PRO A 626 -16.32 0.59 19.32
CA PRO A 626 -17.31 -0.47 19.34
C PRO A 626 -17.97 -0.70 20.71
N HIS A 627 -19.28 -0.94 20.68
CA HIS A 627 -20.19 -1.06 21.82
C HIS A 627 -20.13 0.09 22.83
N PHE A 628 -19.69 1.27 22.38
CA PHE A 628 -19.44 2.46 23.20
C PHE A 628 -18.53 2.20 24.42
N TYR A 629 -17.50 1.36 24.34
CA TYR A 629 -16.77 0.89 25.55
C TYR A 629 -16.14 1.99 26.45
N THR A 630 -16.00 3.23 25.96
CA THR A 630 -15.56 4.40 26.74
C THR A 630 -16.66 5.44 27.01
N GLY A 631 -17.92 5.06 26.75
CA GLY A 631 -19.07 5.96 26.70
C GLY A 631 -19.86 6.12 27.98
N ASP A 632 -20.65 7.19 28.02
CA ASP A 632 -21.58 7.50 29.12
C ASP A 632 -22.64 6.39 29.29
N GLU A 633 -22.92 5.98 30.53
CA GLU A 633 -23.86 4.89 30.84
C GLU A 633 -25.26 5.10 30.22
N ARG A 634 -25.66 6.37 29.98
CA ARG A 634 -26.94 6.72 29.34
C ARG A 634 -27.02 6.37 27.86
N LEU A 635 -25.93 5.94 27.22
CA LEU A 635 -25.97 5.35 25.87
C LEU A 635 -26.62 3.95 25.89
N TYR A 636 -26.52 3.24 27.02
CA TYR A 636 -27.14 1.94 27.26
C TYR A 636 -28.56 2.05 27.85
N ASP A 637 -29.00 3.23 28.28
CA ASP A 637 -30.35 3.46 28.81
C ASP A 637 -31.45 3.15 27.80
N LYS A 638 -31.18 3.29 26.49
CA LYS A 638 -32.16 3.06 25.43
C LYS A 638 -31.93 1.84 24.55
N ILE A 639 -30.81 1.15 24.72
CA ILE A 639 -30.40 0.05 23.84
C ILE A 639 -29.89 -1.14 24.66
N SER A 640 -30.39 -2.32 24.31
CA SER A 640 -30.00 -3.61 24.90
C SER A 640 -29.25 -4.46 23.87
N GLY A 641 -28.34 -5.32 24.30
CA GLY A 641 -27.51 -6.16 23.42
C GLY A 641 -26.11 -5.61 23.10
N LEU A 642 -25.73 -4.48 23.71
CA LEU A 642 -24.38 -3.95 23.65
C LEU A 642 -23.49 -4.57 24.74
N HIS A 643 -22.27 -4.95 24.38
CA HIS A 643 -21.34 -5.73 25.19
C HIS A 643 -19.92 -5.12 25.17
N PRO A 644 -19.70 -3.97 25.85
CA PRO A 644 -18.42 -3.27 25.85
C PRO A 644 -17.27 -4.12 26.42
N ASP A 645 -16.25 -4.34 25.60
CA ASP A 645 -15.07 -5.15 25.91
C ASP A 645 -13.79 -4.42 25.42
N PRO A 646 -12.96 -3.87 26.32
CA PRO A 646 -11.78 -3.11 25.91
C PRO A 646 -10.78 -3.89 25.07
N GLU A 647 -10.56 -5.19 25.31
CA GLU A 647 -9.56 -5.97 24.56
C GLU A 647 -9.99 -6.19 23.10
N LYS A 648 -11.30 -6.38 22.89
CA LYS A 648 -11.89 -6.51 21.55
C LYS A 648 -12.08 -5.17 20.84
N HIS A 649 -12.37 -4.10 21.57
CA HIS A 649 -12.89 -2.86 20.97
C HIS A 649 -11.88 -1.70 20.95
N MET A 650 -10.74 -1.80 21.65
CA MET A 650 -9.66 -0.81 21.54
C MET A 650 -9.09 -0.75 20.12
N THR A 651 -8.94 0.45 19.57
CA THR A 651 -8.06 0.70 18.42
C THR A 651 -6.61 0.64 18.89
N TYR A 652 -5.75 -0.09 18.16
CA TYR A 652 -4.32 -0.14 18.46
C TYR A 652 -3.48 -0.37 17.20
N ALA A 653 -2.20 0.04 17.27
CA ALA A 653 -1.17 -0.29 16.29
C ALA A 653 0.09 -0.80 17.00
N ASP A 654 0.65 -1.89 16.49
CA ASP A 654 1.94 -2.44 16.92
C ASP A 654 3.02 -1.85 16.02
N ILE A 655 3.68 -0.81 16.54
CA ILE A 655 4.64 0.02 15.83
C ILE A 655 6.05 -0.58 15.96
N HIS A 656 6.78 -0.73 14.86
CA HIS A 656 8.14 -1.24 14.93
C HIS A 656 9.08 -0.21 15.62
N PRO A 657 9.73 -0.51 16.77
CA PRO A 657 10.28 0.50 17.68
C PRO A 657 11.33 1.43 17.06
N ARG A 658 12.08 0.90 16.08
CA ARG A 658 13.14 1.65 15.38
C ARG A 658 12.64 2.34 14.12
N LEU A 659 11.76 1.70 13.34
CA LEU A 659 11.36 2.15 12.01
C LEU A 659 10.03 2.91 12.00
N ALA A 660 9.28 2.88 13.10
CA ALA A 660 8.08 3.67 13.37
C ALA A 660 6.96 3.56 12.31
N PHE A 661 6.87 2.45 11.58
CA PHE A 661 5.68 2.08 10.81
C PHE A 661 4.90 0.97 11.54
N PRO A 662 3.58 0.82 11.34
CA PRO A 662 2.81 -0.29 11.89
C PRO A 662 3.17 -1.59 11.18
N ILE A 663 3.56 -2.61 11.95
CA ILE A 663 3.76 -3.97 11.44
C ILE A 663 2.53 -4.85 11.68
N ASN A 664 1.76 -4.57 12.72
CA ASN A 664 0.47 -5.20 13.01
C ASN A 664 -0.46 -4.15 13.66
N GLY A 665 -1.75 -4.43 13.77
CA GLY A 665 -2.72 -3.53 14.41
C GLY A 665 -4.16 -3.84 14.07
N ALA A 666 -5.07 -3.15 14.73
CA ALA A 666 -6.49 -3.14 14.40
C ALA A 666 -7.06 -1.72 14.55
N SER A 667 -7.48 -1.13 13.43
CA SER A 667 -8.20 0.14 13.40
C SER A 667 -9.69 -0.14 13.59
N ARG A 668 -10.29 0.32 14.70
CA ARG A 668 -11.61 -0.08 15.18
C ARG A 668 -12.50 1.10 15.52
N PHE A 669 -13.51 1.36 14.68
CA PHE A 669 -14.44 2.48 14.85
C PHE A 669 -15.89 2.08 14.59
N GLN A 670 -16.79 2.59 15.43
CA GLN A 670 -18.23 2.42 15.32
C GLN A 670 -18.88 3.66 14.74
N ILE A 671 -19.77 3.44 13.78
CA ILE A 671 -20.64 4.44 13.16
C ILE A 671 -22.00 4.38 13.86
N ASN A 672 -22.51 5.56 14.21
CA ASN A 672 -23.77 5.78 14.88
C ASN A 672 -24.50 6.93 14.16
N VAL A 673 -25.81 7.05 14.38
CA VAL A 673 -26.62 8.13 13.83
C VAL A 673 -27.51 8.77 14.91
N GLU A 674 -27.53 10.10 14.95
CA GLU A 674 -28.39 10.87 15.86
C GLU A 674 -29.79 11.10 15.28
N VAL A 675 -30.80 10.99 16.14
CA VAL A 675 -32.20 11.27 15.81
C VAL A 675 -32.48 12.76 15.91
N PHE A 676 -32.99 13.34 14.81
CA PHE A 676 -33.47 14.73 14.74
C PHE A 676 -34.97 14.75 14.42
N GLN A 677 -35.75 15.63 15.06
CA GLN A 677 -37.20 15.70 14.86
C GLN A 677 -37.67 17.11 14.47
N PRO A 678 -37.87 17.40 13.17
CA PRO A 678 -38.65 18.56 12.72
C PRO A 678 -39.99 18.64 13.47
N ALA A 679 -40.42 19.85 13.83
CA ALA A 679 -41.53 20.09 14.76
C ALA A 679 -42.86 19.45 14.36
N PHE A 680 -43.06 19.20 13.05
CA PHE A 680 -44.25 18.57 12.48
C PHE A 680 -44.07 17.06 12.18
N THR A 681 -43.00 16.42 12.65
CA THR A 681 -42.75 14.96 12.55
C THR A 681 -42.74 14.23 13.90
N SER A 682 -42.67 14.98 15.00
CA SER A 682 -42.46 14.50 16.38
C SER A 682 -43.50 13.51 16.91
N SER A 683 -44.68 13.41 16.28
CA SER A 683 -45.75 12.49 16.66
C SER A 683 -45.61 11.06 16.10
N LEU A 684 -44.58 10.77 15.27
CA LEU A 684 -44.53 9.54 14.47
C LEU A 684 -43.82 8.35 15.13
N TYR A 685 -42.88 8.57 16.06
CA TYR A 685 -42.06 7.52 16.67
C TYR A 685 -41.70 7.88 18.13
N PRO A 686 -41.54 6.89 19.05
CA PRO A 686 -41.24 7.15 20.46
C PRO A 686 -39.77 7.48 20.77
N LEU A 687 -38.90 7.47 19.75
CA LEU A 687 -37.57 8.10 19.81
C LEU A 687 -37.70 9.61 20.09
N LYS A 688 -36.64 10.21 20.62
CA LYS A 688 -36.54 11.64 20.88
C LYS A 688 -35.39 12.26 20.10
N GLU A 689 -35.42 13.58 19.95
CA GLU A 689 -34.24 14.32 19.48
C GLU A 689 -33.07 14.11 20.45
N GLY A 690 -31.87 13.79 19.92
CA GLY A 690 -30.67 13.49 20.70
C GLY A 690 -30.55 12.04 21.20
N ASP A 691 -31.46 11.14 20.79
CA ASP A 691 -31.23 9.70 20.88
C ASP A 691 -30.19 9.27 19.83
N ILE A 692 -29.28 8.38 20.23
CA ILE A 692 -28.16 7.90 19.40
C ILE A 692 -28.38 6.43 19.06
N LEU A 693 -28.40 6.11 17.77
CA LEU A 693 -28.60 4.77 17.24
C LEU A 693 -27.28 4.22 16.68
N PRO A 694 -26.65 3.19 17.27
CA PRO A 694 -25.51 2.49 16.66
C PRO A 694 -25.94 1.83 15.34
N VAL A 695 -25.05 1.83 14.36
CA VAL A 695 -25.32 1.36 13.01
C VAL A 695 -24.46 0.14 12.69
N LEU A 696 -23.15 0.31 12.71
CA LEU A 696 -22.17 -0.76 12.55
C LEU A 696 -20.82 -0.35 13.13
N TRP A 697 -19.88 -1.28 13.25
CA TRP A 697 -18.46 -0.97 13.44
C TRP A 697 -17.56 -1.70 12.44
N LEU A 698 -16.38 -1.13 12.23
CA LEU A 698 -15.39 -1.58 11.26
C LEU A 698 -14.12 -2.00 12.01
N GLU A 699 -13.52 -3.11 11.60
CA GLU A 699 -12.13 -3.46 11.94
C GLU A 699 -11.32 -3.57 10.64
N VAL A 700 -10.25 -2.77 10.51
CA VAL A 700 -9.28 -2.88 9.41
C VAL A 700 -7.97 -3.43 9.97
N VAL A 701 -7.46 -4.50 9.33
CA VAL A 701 -6.20 -5.18 9.69
C VAL A 701 -5.35 -5.43 8.43
N PRO A 702 -4.00 -5.48 8.56
CA PRO A 702 -3.16 -5.97 7.47
C PRO A 702 -3.47 -7.44 7.15
N GLY A 703 -3.33 -7.82 5.88
CA GLY A 703 -3.43 -9.21 5.44
C GLY A 703 -2.13 -9.98 5.63
N GLU A 704 -2.19 -11.29 5.39
CA GLU A 704 -1.01 -12.16 5.45
C GLU A 704 -0.16 -12.00 4.18
N PHE A 705 1.16 -11.92 4.33
CA PHE A 705 2.09 -12.02 3.20
C PHE A 705 2.06 -13.45 2.65
N SER A 706 1.88 -13.63 1.34
CA SER A 706 1.80 -14.97 0.77
C SER A 706 3.13 -15.74 0.91
N ASP A 707 3.04 -17.03 1.23
CA ASP A 707 4.19 -17.96 1.23
C ASP A 707 4.95 -17.90 -0.11
N GLU A 708 4.25 -17.67 -1.22
CA GLU A 708 4.80 -17.53 -2.56
C GLU A 708 5.68 -16.28 -2.70
N LEU A 709 5.25 -15.13 -2.18
CA LEU A 709 6.04 -13.89 -2.18
C LEU A 709 7.29 -14.04 -1.30
N ILE A 710 7.13 -14.61 -0.09
CA ILE A 710 8.23 -14.88 0.84
C ILE A 710 9.23 -15.86 0.21
N SER A 711 8.74 -16.94 -0.41
CA SER A 711 9.53 -17.97 -1.08
C SER A 711 10.25 -17.45 -2.32
N LEU A 712 9.60 -16.60 -3.14
CA LEU A 712 10.21 -15.90 -4.27
C LEU A 712 11.39 -15.04 -3.83
N ILE A 713 11.17 -14.20 -2.81
CA ILE A 713 12.19 -13.32 -2.24
C ILE A 713 13.36 -14.15 -1.72
N PHE A 714 13.09 -15.22 -0.96
CA PHE A 714 14.12 -16.12 -0.44
C PHE A 714 14.91 -16.86 -1.55
N HIS A 715 14.23 -17.49 -2.50
CA HIS A 715 14.87 -18.27 -3.55
C HIS A 715 15.66 -17.41 -4.56
N SER A 716 15.18 -16.20 -4.87
CA SER A 716 15.90 -15.27 -5.75
C SER A 716 17.14 -14.66 -5.06
N SER A 717 17.08 -14.44 -3.75
CA SER A 717 18.18 -13.92 -2.92
C SER A 717 19.25 -14.98 -2.63
N PHE A 718 18.85 -16.20 -2.23
CA PHE A 718 19.78 -17.23 -1.75
C PHE A 718 19.98 -18.36 -2.74
N SER A 719 18.89 -18.99 -3.24
CA SER A 719 19.00 -20.22 -4.04
C SER A 719 19.58 -19.97 -5.43
N ALA A 720 19.19 -18.89 -6.12
CA ALA A 720 19.79 -18.50 -7.39
C ALA A 720 21.30 -18.19 -7.23
N ASN A 721 21.69 -17.51 -6.15
CA ASN A 721 23.09 -17.26 -5.81
C ASN A 721 23.86 -18.56 -5.55
N ALA A 722 23.31 -19.47 -4.74
CA ALA A 722 23.93 -20.77 -4.45
C ALA A 722 24.11 -21.63 -5.72
N VAL A 723 23.12 -21.64 -6.62
CA VAL A 723 23.20 -22.32 -7.92
C VAL A 723 24.26 -21.67 -8.82
N GLN A 724 24.31 -20.34 -8.93
CA GLN A 724 25.32 -19.64 -9.73
C GLN A 724 26.74 -19.91 -9.22
N ILE A 725 26.94 -19.91 -7.89
CA ILE A 725 28.21 -20.24 -7.23
C ILE A 725 28.58 -21.71 -7.48
N GLY A 726 27.64 -22.64 -7.30
CA GLY A 726 27.84 -24.08 -7.56
C GLY A 726 28.23 -24.37 -9.01
N LEU A 727 27.59 -23.71 -9.98
CA LEU A 727 27.93 -23.80 -11.40
C LEU A 727 29.30 -23.18 -11.71
N ARG A 728 29.63 -22.01 -11.14
CA ARG A 728 30.95 -21.35 -11.30
C ARG A 728 32.09 -22.24 -10.80
N TYR A 729 32.04 -22.69 -9.54
CA TYR A 729 33.12 -23.50 -8.97
C TYR A 729 33.11 -24.96 -9.47
N GLY A 730 31.93 -25.52 -9.77
CA GLY A 730 31.80 -26.86 -10.35
C GLY A 730 32.41 -26.95 -11.76
N THR A 731 32.13 -26.00 -12.65
CA THR A 731 32.73 -25.98 -14.00
C THR A 731 34.24 -25.74 -13.97
N LEU A 732 34.73 -24.90 -13.05
CA LEU A 732 36.17 -24.73 -12.78
C LEU A 732 36.83 -26.03 -12.30
N LEU A 733 36.23 -26.73 -11.33
CA LEU A 733 36.75 -27.99 -10.79
C LEU A 733 36.77 -29.10 -11.85
N LEU A 734 35.70 -29.22 -12.66
CA LEU A 734 35.65 -30.15 -13.78
C LEU A 734 36.74 -29.85 -14.81
N THR A 735 36.94 -28.57 -15.16
CA THR A 735 38.00 -28.17 -16.10
C THR A 735 39.40 -28.45 -15.57
N ALA A 736 39.66 -28.17 -14.29
CA ALA A 736 40.93 -28.47 -13.64
C ALA A 736 41.22 -29.98 -13.57
N THR A 737 40.20 -30.80 -13.25
CA THR A 737 40.32 -32.26 -13.16
C THR A 737 40.49 -32.92 -14.54
N PHE A 738 39.73 -32.51 -15.56
CA PHE A 738 39.96 -32.97 -16.93
C PHE A 738 41.35 -32.57 -17.46
N LEU A 739 41.81 -31.34 -17.18
CA LEU A 739 43.15 -30.89 -17.55
C LEU A 739 44.24 -31.72 -16.85
N ALA A 740 44.12 -31.96 -15.54
CA ALA A 740 45.05 -32.79 -14.78
C ALA A 740 45.10 -34.24 -15.29
N LEU A 741 43.95 -34.82 -15.65
CA LEU A 741 43.86 -36.13 -16.28
C LEU A 741 44.56 -36.15 -17.64
N LEU A 742 44.31 -35.17 -18.51
CA LEU A 742 44.98 -35.06 -19.82
C LEU A 742 46.50 -34.91 -19.68
N ILE A 743 46.98 -34.07 -18.74
CA ILE A 743 48.41 -33.93 -18.43
C ILE A 743 49.01 -35.25 -17.92
N GLY A 744 48.31 -35.94 -17.00
CA GLY A 744 48.75 -37.24 -16.48
C GLY A 744 48.89 -38.32 -17.57
N VAL A 745 47.91 -38.40 -18.48
CA VAL A 745 47.95 -39.30 -19.64
C VAL A 745 49.10 -38.95 -20.58
N CYS A 746 49.33 -37.67 -20.87
CA CYS A 746 50.44 -37.22 -21.70
C CYS A 746 51.81 -37.51 -21.06
N TRP A 747 51.97 -37.24 -19.75
CA TRP A 747 53.21 -37.52 -19.02
C TRP A 747 53.52 -39.02 -18.94
N HIS A 748 52.52 -39.84 -18.63
CA HIS A 748 52.67 -41.30 -18.62
C HIS A 748 53.08 -41.84 -20.00
N ARG A 749 52.46 -41.34 -21.09
CA ARG A 749 52.84 -41.73 -22.46
C ARG A 749 54.25 -41.24 -22.84
N GLY A 750 54.65 -40.04 -22.42
CA GLY A 750 56.01 -39.50 -22.66
C GLY A 750 57.11 -40.19 -21.84
N LYS A 751 56.77 -40.77 -20.69
CA LYS A 751 57.66 -41.65 -19.92
C LYS A 751 57.82 -43.01 -20.62
N ASN A 752 56.72 -43.60 -21.08
CA ASN A 752 56.69 -44.88 -21.78
C ASN A 752 57.13 -44.79 -23.26
N SER A 753 57.61 -43.63 -23.73
CA SER A 753 58.28 -43.47 -25.03
C SER A 753 59.76 -43.13 -24.90
N LYS A 754 60.33 -43.27 -23.69
CA LYS A 754 61.77 -43.21 -23.39
C LYS A 754 62.32 -44.55 -22.85
N GLN A 755 61.47 -45.59 -22.88
CA GLN A 755 61.80 -47.01 -22.81
C GLN A 755 61.46 -47.63 -24.17
#